data_AF-A0A8C5QEB8-F1
#
_entry.id   AF-A0A8C5QEB8-F1
#
_cell.length_a   1.000
_cell.length_b   1.000
_cell.length_c   1.000
_cell.angle_alpha   90.00
_cell.angle_beta   90.00
_cell.angle_gamma   90.00
#
_symmetry.space_group_name_H-M   'P 1'
#
loop_
_entity.id
_entity.type
_entity.pdbx_description
1 polymer ?
#
loop_
_entity_poly.entity_id
_entity_poly.type
_entity_poly.pdbx_seq_one_letter_code
_entity_poly.pdbx_strand_id
1 'polypeptide(L)'
;MADFTFHLSDEAPLGEYKIYIPGLNNYAFTVTHYDLKNFEVDIKLPETVHRKDDSFLLGVCGSYTYGKPTHGTVEIYVCESYTNPLSDDDHTEHSDCHHFQNVQTDSNGCFTKNIDLHFFNLTTENNFVRQLTVSTAFREHGTGREEKASKTLQLGNPKLITFVDSSFSYHRGIPYTGLLRVVDKNKKPKAHEKVFLIIKNDEEKSNVPLETDDKGIAHFSVDTSAWKNEVTVTGDFQPEDEEHDGDDDDDGSQSLAYKWLYPFYSASNSHLKLQDIPGRIPCDAVQPIKVEYSINRNDLDPDSHELHIYYLFAAFGNILWSGEHVLNCKGDTSDPDIHGSFTIDLDPKGNMAQITNVLVFTSLKDGAVTGDHAMYNMKMCYKNKVKLEFSEKEVRPRGKVTLDITTEPGSMCSLRSVDTGILKVKRHEEIFHEISDEEFEHGMLWWSPVLRGMRRGAEACPGTDQNSTHFDVPFQSNVADLETFFLSSDLLLLTNTKVRKPQDCPVSEVTLRASGHQTTQLRSPLPKQPPKKSFTRKFLPSTFLYDLVNVGEDGHTQLALTTPDSITRWETDAFCLNDDGFGFVQNSELTTFQPLFIDFITPKTVVQGETFPLTALVFNYVDKCLVVGAWLSESQDIKAVRTDRENTRCICPDHSGTITWNVTATATGKLKVKVSTAATRLVAGCPRGEAELGDKDLEDSLEKTIKVKASGVEEDETKAYRICPEGDILSNAIANVEDVTNLPTGCGEQNAASFYTALRVYKYLNRTNHLTPEIEEKLRKHLSTGYQTQLTFKNKDGSYSLFPGGDGNIWLTATVVKAFSQAFRIIHINEKDIIDPLLWLKSLQLPSGCFQRQGHYYNCFVEDNKHEDIRLTAYMVTALMESKAVDEKGMLEEAVKCVKKEVNEVEDISTEALLAYMFTLWEDEDVRKHLLEDLEKKAHHTDLYTYWGEEVAYSADIETASYVALAILSHHPTAKEIEEATKIITWIVSKQNAHGGYYSTADTVLALQALTKFSKFTPIVDGDVSVTVRSLSDFQKQFIVDKDHKVLLQEASLPDIPGEYVVTAAGASCVYVQTHLHYHVRAVKNEKHFALSVSTRPAVCTYQAQTSFEVVVDVRYTGSKASSNMAIIEVELLSGYKANEKSLAKLLQILHVKKTEIKDETVIIYLDELKQDNLCLAFTITEETHVDNLQSAAVTAYDYYEPEHHAVAEYNSPCHPE
;
A
#
# COMPACT_ATOMS: atom_id res chain seq x y z
N MET A 1 15.94 16.20 8.52
CA MET A 1 14.92 15.23 8.10
C MET A 1 13.81 15.97 7.37
N ALA A 2 12.96 15.27 6.63
CA ALA A 2 11.73 15.79 6.04
C ALA A 2 10.64 14.72 6.19
N ASP A 3 9.39 15.15 6.33
CA ASP A 3 8.22 14.27 6.47
C ASP A 3 7.20 14.60 5.37
N PHE A 4 6.48 13.59 4.91
CA PHE A 4 5.60 13.66 3.74
C PHE A 4 4.38 12.74 3.92
N THR A 5 3.21 13.33 4.11
CA THR A 5 1.94 12.58 4.15
C THR A 5 1.41 12.35 2.74
N PHE A 6 1.13 11.09 2.40
CA PHE A 6 0.44 10.70 1.17
C PHE A 6 -0.85 9.97 1.52
N HIS A 7 -1.98 10.48 1.04
CA HIS A 7 -3.30 9.85 1.23
C HIS A 7 -3.64 9.02 -0.02
N LEU A 8 -3.76 7.70 0.17
CA LEU A 8 -4.36 6.81 -0.81
C LEU A 8 -5.86 7.14 -0.98
N SER A 9 -6.40 6.82 -2.16
CA SER A 9 -7.85 6.73 -2.37
C SER A 9 -8.41 5.45 -1.75
N ASP A 10 -9.69 5.45 -1.39
CA ASP A 10 -10.43 4.24 -1.02
C ASP A 10 -10.54 3.26 -2.22
N GLU A 11 -10.45 3.78 -3.45
CA GLU A 11 -10.33 3.02 -4.71
C GLU A 11 -8.89 2.98 -5.26
N ALA A 12 -7.87 3.08 -4.40
CA ALA A 12 -6.48 2.91 -4.82
C ALA A 12 -6.22 1.50 -5.39
N PRO A 13 -5.61 1.36 -6.59
CA PRO A 13 -5.29 0.07 -7.18
C PRO A 13 -4.55 -0.88 -6.22
N LEU A 14 -4.99 -2.13 -6.14
CA LEU A 14 -4.29 -3.12 -5.32
C LEU A 14 -2.99 -3.56 -6.01
N GLY A 15 -1.92 -3.76 -5.24
CA GLY A 15 -0.62 -4.18 -5.76
C GLY A 15 0.57 -3.46 -5.13
N GLU A 16 1.70 -3.47 -5.83
CA GLU A 16 2.97 -2.90 -5.36
C GLU A 16 3.19 -1.46 -5.86
N TYR A 17 3.25 -0.53 -4.91
CA TYR A 17 3.59 0.88 -5.10
C TYR A 17 5.09 1.09 -4.92
N LYS A 18 5.66 2.10 -5.59
CA LYS A 18 7.08 2.44 -5.48
C LYS A 18 7.29 3.93 -5.24
N ILE A 19 8.00 4.25 -4.18
CA ILE A 19 8.46 5.60 -3.83
C ILE A 19 9.79 5.82 -4.56
N TYR A 20 9.75 6.62 -5.62
CA TYR A 20 10.93 7.05 -6.38
C TYR A 20 11.52 8.32 -5.77
N ILE A 21 12.79 8.27 -5.35
CA ILE A 21 13.53 9.45 -4.87
C ILE A 21 14.73 9.68 -5.81
N PRO A 22 14.79 10.81 -6.54
CA PRO A 22 15.85 11.05 -7.52
C PRO A 22 17.26 10.96 -6.89
N GLY A 23 18.05 9.97 -7.32
CA GLY A 23 19.42 9.75 -6.83
C GLY A 23 19.55 8.78 -5.64
N LEU A 24 18.47 8.10 -5.22
CA LEU A 24 18.48 7.03 -4.23
C LEU A 24 17.77 5.77 -4.75
N ASN A 25 17.84 4.67 -4.00
CA ASN A 25 17.09 3.45 -4.27
C ASN A 25 15.56 3.69 -4.18
N ASN A 26 14.79 2.87 -4.90
CA ASN A 26 13.33 2.90 -4.90
C ASN A 26 12.80 2.02 -3.76
N TYR A 27 11.92 2.54 -2.92
CA TYR A 27 11.28 1.77 -1.85
C TYR A 27 9.90 1.29 -2.29
N ALA A 28 9.57 0.03 -2.01
CA ALA A 28 8.26 -0.54 -2.36
C ALA A 28 7.34 -0.68 -1.13
N PHE A 29 6.03 -0.63 -1.36
CA PHE A 29 5.01 -1.03 -0.38
C PHE A 29 3.81 -1.67 -1.09
N THR A 30 3.08 -2.57 -0.42
CA THR A 30 1.89 -3.23 -1.01
C THR A 30 0.59 -2.63 -0.47
N VAL A 31 -0.38 -2.37 -1.35
CA VAL A 31 -1.76 -2.00 -0.99
C VAL A 31 -2.68 -3.19 -1.26
N THR A 32 -3.45 -3.58 -0.24
CA THR A 32 -4.42 -4.69 -0.27
C THR A 32 -5.60 -4.36 0.65
N HIS A 33 -6.79 -4.94 0.41
CA HIS A 33 -7.86 -4.93 1.41
C HIS A 33 -7.38 -5.56 2.73
N TYR A 34 -7.85 -5.02 3.87
CA TYR A 34 -7.44 -5.43 5.21
C TYR A 34 -8.62 -5.41 6.18
N ASP A 35 -9.04 -6.59 6.63
CA ASP A 35 -9.90 -6.74 7.81
C ASP A 35 -9.05 -6.83 9.09
N LEU A 36 -9.53 -6.25 10.19
CA LEU A 36 -8.91 -6.44 11.51
C LEU A 36 -9.08 -7.89 11.97
N LYS A 37 -7.99 -8.66 11.91
CA LYS A 37 -7.93 -10.03 12.42
C LYS A 37 -7.98 -10.04 13.94
N ASN A 38 -8.93 -10.79 14.52
CA ASN A 38 -9.00 -10.99 15.97
C ASN A 38 -7.83 -11.87 16.48
N PHE A 39 -7.36 -12.82 15.67
CA PHE A 39 -6.26 -13.71 16.00
C PHE A 39 -5.41 -14.04 14.76
N GLU A 40 -4.16 -14.41 15.00
CA GLU A 40 -3.15 -14.81 14.02
C GLU A 40 -3.03 -16.34 13.96
N VAL A 41 -2.49 -16.85 12.85
CA VAL A 41 -2.17 -18.28 12.67
C VAL A 41 -0.71 -18.40 12.22
N ASP A 42 0.16 -18.87 13.12
CA ASP A 42 1.59 -19.10 12.85
C ASP A 42 1.84 -20.54 12.40
N ILE A 43 2.40 -20.70 11.19
CA ILE A 43 2.85 -21.98 10.66
C ILE A 43 4.34 -22.14 10.99
N LYS A 44 4.63 -23.06 11.92
CA LYS A 44 5.96 -23.41 12.41
C LYS A 44 6.51 -24.57 11.57
N LEU A 45 7.41 -24.22 10.66
CA LEU A 45 8.17 -25.13 9.82
C LEU A 45 9.64 -25.14 10.28
N PRO A 46 10.41 -26.20 9.99
CA PRO A 46 11.87 -26.08 9.90
C PRO A 46 12.26 -25.08 8.80
N GLU A 47 13.52 -24.66 8.78
CA GLU A 47 14.02 -23.67 7.82
C GLU A 47 14.38 -24.33 6.47
N THR A 48 14.97 -25.52 6.53
CA THR A 48 15.19 -26.41 5.39
C THR A 48 14.93 -27.87 5.78
N VAL A 49 14.58 -28.69 4.80
CA VAL A 49 14.42 -30.16 4.92
C VAL A 49 15.21 -30.84 3.80
N HIS A 50 15.84 -31.98 4.09
CA HIS A 50 16.64 -32.69 3.10
C HIS A 50 15.81 -33.76 2.38
N ARG A 51 16.08 -34.00 1.08
CA ARG A 51 15.32 -34.98 0.27
C ARG A 51 15.44 -36.43 0.78
N LYS A 52 16.49 -36.73 1.56
CA LYS A 52 16.72 -38.04 2.20
C LYS A 52 16.34 -38.06 3.71
N ASP A 53 15.61 -37.06 4.22
CA ASP A 53 15.01 -37.08 5.57
C ASP A 53 13.69 -37.90 5.55
N ASP A 54 13.41 -38.72 6.57
CA ASP A 54 12.16 -39.53 6.62
C ASP A 54 10.89 -38.68 6.82
N SER A 55 10.99 -37.62 7.64
CA SER A 55 9.85 -36.79 8.03
C SER A 55 10.29 -35.45 8.60
N PHE A 56 9.38 -34.45 8.58
CA PHE A 56 9.60 -33.16 9.24
C PHE A 56 8.47 -32.81 10.22
N LEU A 57 8.80 -32.03 11.26
CA LEU A 57 7.83 -31.56 12.25
C LEU A 57 7.13 -30.29 11.76
N LEU A 58 5.83 -30.41 11.47
CA LEU A 58 4.92 -29.28 11.26
C LEU A 58 4.29 -28.86 12.59
N GLY A 59 4.24 -27.56 12.86
CA GLY A 59 3.36 -26.96 13.86
C GLY A 59 2.45 -25.89 13.25
N VAL A 60 1.21 -25.79 13.73
CA VAL A 60 0.26 -24.72 13.38
C VAL A 60 -0.35 -24.20 14.68
N CYS A 61 -0.25 -22.90 14.96
CA CYS A 61 -0.67 -22.32 16.23
C CYS A 61 -1.53 -21.07 16.04
N GLY A 62 -2.66 -21.00 16.73
CA GLY A 62 -3.49 -19.80 16.83
C GLY A 62 -3.05 -18.94 18.01
N SER A 63 -2.96 -17.61 17.82
CA SER A 63 -2.76 -16.67 18.91
C SER A 63 -3.37 -15.30 18.64
N TYR A 64 -4.05 -14.73 19.62
CA TYR A 64 -4.54 -13.36 19.57
C TYR A 64 -3.39 -12.35 19.39
N THR A 65 -3.66 -11.17 18.82
CA THR A 65 -2.65 -10.12 18.55
C THR A 65 -1.84 -9.70 19.78
N TYR A 66 -2.44 -9.72 20.97
CA TYR A 66 -1.78 -9.50 22.27
C TYR A 66 -0.93 -10.68 22.79
N GLY A 67 -0.76 -11.75 22.00
CA GLY A 67 0.21 -12.83 22.24
C GLY A 67 -0.25 -13.97 23.16
N LYS A 68 -1.56 -14.13 23.39
CA LYS A 68 -2.15 -15.29 24.10
C LYS A 68 -2.63 -16.36 23.12
N PRO A 69 -2.60 -17.65 23.47
CA PRO A 69 -3.03 -18.72 22.58
C PRO A 69 -4.53 -18.65 22.29
N THR A 70 -4.90 -19.07 21.08
CA THR A 70 -6.28 -19.23 20.63
C THR A 70 -6.56 -20.72 20.47
N HIS A 71 -7.67 -21.22 21.01
CA HIS A 71 -8.07 -22.62 20.84
C HIS A 71 -9.07 -22.76 19.70
N GLY A 72 -8.98 -23.86 18.95
CA GLY A 72 -9.74 -24.04 17.73
C GLY A 72 -9.53 -25.37 17.01
N THR A 73 -10.26 -25.54 15.92
CA THR A 73 -10.16 -26.65 14.97
C THR A 73 -9.42 -26.23 13.71
N VAL A 74 -8.50 -27.04 13.20
CA VAL A 74 -7.64 -26.70 12.05
C VAL A 74 -7.84 -27.70 10.91
N GLU A 75 -7.96 -27.19 9.68
CA GLU A 75 -7.70 -27.93 8.45
C GLU A 75 -6.32 -27.57 7.91
N ILE A 76 -5.56 -28.56 7.43
CA ILE A 76 -4.16 -28.41 7.02
C ILE A 76 -3.93 -29.17 5.72
N TYR A 77 -3.38 -28.48 4.71
CA TYR A 77 -3.00 -29.02 3.42
C TYR A 77 -1.48 -28.87 3.25
N VAL A 78 -0.77 -29.98 3.01
CA VAL A 78 0.65 -29.97 2.65
C VAL A 78 0.75 -30.43 1.20
N CYS A 79 1.12 -29.52 0.29
CA CYS A 79 1.24 -29.77 -1.13
C CYS A 79 2.70 -29.68 -1.56
N GLU A 80 3.13 -30.50 -2.52
CA GLU A 80 4.31 -30.17 -3.31
C GLU A 80 3.92 -29.17 -4.40
N SER A 81 4.85 -28.26 -4.70
CA SER A 81 4.73 -27.24 -5.73
C SER A 81 6.06 -27.11 -6.46
N TYR A 82 6.02 -26.93 -7.78
CA TYR A 82 7.22 -26.82 -8.61
C TYR A 82 7.21 -25.52 -9.42
N THR A 83 8.38 -24.86 -9.51
CA THR A 83 8.60 -23.70 -10.37
C THR A 83 9.57 -24.04 -11.50
N ASN A 84 9.24 -23.56 -12.70
CA ASN A 84 10.08 -23.66 -13.88
C ASN A 84 10.91 -22.38 -14.04
N PRO A 85 12.25 -22.41 -13.92
CA PRO A 85 13.10 -21.22 -14.07
C PRO A 85 13.23 -20.72 -15.52
N LEU A 86 12.48 -21.29 -16.47
CA LEU A 86 12.56 -20.99 -17.92
C LEU A 86 11.24 -20.49 -18.54
N SER A 87 10.21 -20.16 -17.75
CA SER A 87 8.94 -19.59 -18.24
C SER A 87 8.67 -18.21 -17.63
N ASP A 88 8.32 -17.23 -18.47
CA ASP A 88 7.92 -15.87 -18.03
C ASP A 88 6.51 -15.82 -17.39
N ASP A 89 5.70 -16.88 -17.53
CA ASP A 89 4.39 -17.00 -16.88
C ASP A 89 4.51 -17.63 -15.47
N ASP A 90 4.00 -16.92 -14.46
CA ASP A 90 4.08 -17.27 -13.03
C ASP A 90 3.04 -18.34 -12.62
N HIS A 91 3.10 -19.50 -13.29
CA HIS A 91 2.15 -20.60 -13.11
C HIS A 91 2.74 -21.72 -12.23
N THR A 92 2.47 -21.64 -10.94
CA THR A 92 2.74 -22.72 -9.97
C THR A 92 1.67 -23.79 -10.01
N GLU A 93 1.89 -24.83 -10.80
CA GLU A 93 1.11 -26.07 -10.70
C GLU A 93 1.36 -26.76 -9.34
N HIS A 94 0.31 -27.35 -8.78
CA HIS A 94 0.31 -28.01 -7.47
C HIS A 94 0.03 -29.51 -7.66
N SER A 95 0.82 -30.39 -7.04
CA SER A 95 0.59 -31.84 -7.06
C SER A 95 -0.29 -32.30 -5.87
N ASP A 96 -0.53 -33.62 -5.74
CA ASP A 96 -1.46 -34.19 -4.75
C ASP A 96 -1.13 -33.76 -3.30
N CYS A 97 -2.04 -33.02 -2.67
CA CYS A 97 -1.86 -32.50 -1.32
C CYS A 97 -2.23 -33.53 -0.23
N HIS A 98 -1.37 -33.71 0.77
CA HIS A 98 -1.72 -34.42 1.99
C HIS A 98 -2.60 -33.54 2.89
N HIS A 99 -3.84 -33.99 3.14
CA HIS A 99 -4.86 -33.21 3.86
C HIS A 99 -5.17 -33.78 5.25
N PHE A 100 -5.24 -32.92 6.27
CA PHE A 100 -5.69 -33.23 7.62
C PHE A 100 -6.91 -32.38 7.99
N GLN A 101 -8.04 -33.02 8.33
CA GLN A 101 -9.30 -32.33 8.66
C GLN A 101 -9.63 -32.36 10.15
N ASN A 102 -10.40 -31.37 10.61
CA ASN A 102 -11.03 -31.30 11.95
C ASN A 102 -10.04 -31.50 13.12
N VAL A 103 -8.80 -31.04 12.95
CA VAL A 103 -7.71 -31.27 13.89
C VAL A 103 -7.85 -30.35 15.11
N GLN A 104 -7.79 -30.90 16.32
CA GLN A 104 -7.91 -30.12 17.55
C GLN A 104 -6.55 -29.54 17.98
N THR A 105 -6.56 -28.31 18.48
CA THR A 105 -5.40 -27.68 19.12
C THR A 105 -5.24 -28.07 20.59
N ASP A 106 -4.02 -27.97 21.12
CA ASP A 106 -3.66 -28.26 22.49
C ASP A 106 -3.91 -27.07 23.45
N SER A 107 -3.48 -27.22 24.72
CA SER A 107 -3.55 -26.17 25.74
C SER A 107 -2.64 -24.96 25.48
N ASN A 108 -1.84 -24.97 24.41
CA ASN A 108 -0.99 -23.87 23.96
C ASN A 108 -1.51 -23.24 22.66
N GLY A 109 -2.73 -23.60 22.21
CA GLY A 109 -3.31 -23.14 20.95
C GLY A 109 -2.66 -23.73 19.70
N CYS A 110 -1.86 -24.80 19.86
CA CYS A 110 -1.04 -25.40 18.81
C CYS A 110 -1.52 -26.81 18.44
N PHE A 111 -1.35 -27.17 17.17
CA PHE A 111 -1.27 -28.54 16.71
C PHE A 111 0.15 -28.82 16.20
N THR A 112 0.68 -30.02 16.45
CA THR A 112 2.02 -30.43 16.00
C THR A 112 2.02 -31.87 15.50
N LYS A 113 2.67 -32.13 14.36
CA LYS A 113 2.65 -33.43 13.67
C LYS A 113 3.91 -33.64 12.83
N ASN A 114 4.49 -34.84 12.89
CA ASN A 114 5.47 -35.25 11.88
C ASN A 114 4.75 -35.59 10.57
N ILE A 115 5.18 -34.97 9.48
CA ILE A 115 4.75 -35.21 8.11
C ILE A 115 5.77 -36.14 7.45
N ASP A 116 5.31 -37.28 6.95
CA ASP A 116 6.13 -38.27 6.25
C ASP A 116 6.48 -37.75 4.84
N LEU A 117 7.78 -37.76 4.50
CA LEU A 117 8.27 -37.25 3.22
C LEU A 117 8.16 -38.27 2.08
N HIS A 118 8.03 -39.56 2.39
CA HIS A 118 7.85 -40.63 1.39
C HIS A 118 6.56 -40.46 0.58
N PHE A 119 5.55 -39.77 1.13
CA PHE A 119 4.29 -39.47 0.44
C PHE A 119 4.49 -38.64 -0.84
N PHE A 120 5.45 -37.69 -0.83
CA PHE A 120 5.65 -36.75 -1.93
C PHE A 120 6.55 -37.28 -3.05
N ASN A 121 7.09 -38.50 -2.91
CA ASN A 121 7.94 -39.19 -3.89
C ASN A 121 8.90 -38.24 -4.64
N LEU A 122 9.80 -37.60 -3.89
CA LEU A 122 10.69 -36.51 -4.34
C LEU A 122 11.83 -36.97 -5.27
N THR A 123 11.59 -37.98 -6.10
CA THR A 123 12.52 -38.54 -7.08
C THR A 123 12.77 -37.56 -8.23
N THR A 124 14.01 -37.53 -8.70
CA THR A 124 14.55 -36.55 -9.65
C THR A 124 14.14 -36.82 -11.09
N GLU A 125 13.13 -36.09 -11.57
CA GLU A 125 12.95 -35.81 -13.00
C GLU A 125 12.88 -34.29 -13.23
N ASN A 126 13.77 -33.80 -14.10
CA ASN A 126 13.83 -32.45 -14.70
C ASN A 126 14.14 -31.23 -13.78
N ASN A 127 14.53 -30.13 -14.46
CA ASN A 127 15.13 -28.89 -13.93
C ASN A 127 14.19 -27.97 -13.10
N PHE A 128 13.21 -28.54 -12.40
CA PHE A 128 12.22 -27.77 -11.64
C PHE A 128 12.67 -27.57 -10.19
N VAL A 129 12.46 -26.37 -9.65
CA VAL A 129 12.65 -26.10 -8.21
C VAL A 129 11.42 -26.62 -7.48
N ARG A 130 11.58 -27.75 -6.76
CA ARG A 130 10.52 -28.36 -5.93
C ARG A 130 10.57 -27.81 -4.50
N GLN A 131 9.44 -27.35 -4.01
CA GLN A 131 9.25 -26.80 -2.66
C GLN A 131 7.92 -27.26 -2.06
N LEU A 132 7.87 -27.41 -0.72
CA LEU A 132 6.67 -27.86 -0.02
C LEU A 132 5.88 -26.66 0.50
N THR A 133 4.63 -26.51 0.08
CA THR A 133 3.73 -25.43 0.51
C THR A 133 2.71 -25.95 1.51
N VAL A 134 2.68 -25.37 2.70
CA VAL A 134 1.72 -25.71 3.76
C VAL A 134 0.69 -24.59 3.89
N SER A 135 -0.58 -24.91 3.63
CA SER A 135 -1.70 -23.99 3.80
C SER A 135 -2.71 -24.51 4.83
N THR A 136 -3.39 -23.58 5.52
CA THR A 136 -4.17 -23.90 6.72
C THR A 136 -5.43 -23.02 6.83
N ALA A 137 -6.47 -23.57 7.46
CA ALA A 137 -7.64 -22.84 7.92
C ALA A 137 -7.90 -23.17 9.40
N PHE A 138 -7.87 -22.16 10.27
CA PHE A 138 -7.98 -22.28 11.72
C PHE A 138 -9.28 -21.65 12.19
N ARG A 139 -10.16 -22.42 12.84
CA ARG A 139 -11.48 -21.95 13.32
C ARG A 139 -11.54 -21.88 14.85
N GLU A 140 -11.80 -20.70 15.39
CA GLU A 140 -11.81 -20.41 16.83
C GLU A 140 -12.97 -21.08 17.59
N HIS A 141 -12.66 -21.69 18.74
CA HIS A 141 -13.64 -22.16 19.71
C HIS A 141 -14.27 -20.98 20.47
N GLY A 142 -15.54 -20.69 20.16
CA GLY A 142 -16.35 -19.71 20.88
C GLY A 142 -17.10 -18.77 19.94
N THR A 143 -16.43 -18.32 18.87
CA THR A 143 -17.04 -17.49 17.81
C THR A 143 -17.36 -18.28 16.54
N GLY A 144 -16.60 -19.35 16.25
CA GLY A 144 -16.65 -20.05 14.97
C GLY A 144 -15.98 -19.30 13.80
N ARG A 145 -15.33 -18.15 14.05
CA ARG A 145 -14.57 -17.42 13.01
C ARG A 145 -13.36 -18.22 12.54
N GLU A 146 -13.04 -18.11 11.25
CA GLU A 146 -12.02 -18.91 10.56
C GLU A 146 -10.97 -18.01 9.89
N GLU A 147 -9.70 -18.25 10.23
CA GLU A 147 -8.54 -17.53 9.71
C GLU A 147 -7.66 -18.44 8.86
N LYS A 148 -6.99 -17.88 7.83
CA LYS A 148 -6.20 -18.67 6.87
C LYS A 148 -4.77 -18.14 6.75
N ALA A 149 -3.84 -19.08 6.66
CA ALA A 149 -2.41 -18.82 6.51
C ALA A 149 -1.77 -19.86 5.57
N SER A 150 -0.72 -19.45 4.87
CA SER A 150 0.10 -20.33 4.01
C SER A 150 1.58 -20.00 4.19
N LYS A 151 2.45 -21.01 4.06
CA LYS A 151 3.90 -20.86 4.22
C LYS A 151 4.65 -21.97 3.47
N THR A 152 5.74 -21.61 2.82
CA THR A 152 6.56 -22.51 2.01
C THR A 152 7.82 -22.95 2.75
N LEU A 153 8.27 -24.18 2.47
CA LEU A 153 9.45 -24.83 3.02
C LEU A 153 10.39 -25.21 1.86
N GLN A 154 11.63 -24.76 1.94
CA GLN A 154 12.67 -25.07 0.96
C GLN A 154 13.37 -26.40 1.26
N LEU A 155 13.77 -27.10 0.20
CA LEU A 155 14.55 -28.33 0.28
C LEU A 155 16.05 -28.00 0.18
N GLY A 156 16.87 -28.51 1.10
CA GLY A 156 18.27 -28.09 1.23
C GLY A 156 19.20 -29.05 1.98
N ASN A 157 20.49 -28.68 2.00
CA ASN A 157 21.60 -29.57 2.34
C ASN A 157 21.95 -29.63 3.84
N PRO A 158 22.51 -30.76 4.34
CA PRO A 158 22.72 -30.99 5.79
C PRO A 158 24.00 -30.38 6.37
N LYS A 159 24.98 -30.01 5.54
CA LYS A 159 26.26 -29.37 5.92
C LYS A 159 26.59 -28.27 4.91
N LEU A 160 27.32 -27.25 5.37
CA LEU A 160 27.85 -26.16 4.54
C LEU A 160 29.37 -26.04 4.76
N ILE A 161 30.13 -25.81 3.70
CA ILE A 161 31.55 -25.45 3.74
C ILE A 161 31.78 -24.09 3.07
N THR A 162 32.60 -23.22 3.67
CA THR A 162 32.98 -21.92 3.11
C THR A 162 34.45 -21.61 3.37
N PHE A 163 35.07 -20.77 2.54
CA PHE A 163 36.31 -20.10 2.94
C PHE A 163 36.00 -19.02 3.99
N VAL A 164 36.92 -18.80 4.94
CA VAL A 164 36.96 -17.62 5.79
C VAL A 164 38.07 -16.73 5.25
N ASP A 165 37.80 -15.43 5.12
CA ASP A 165 38.58 -14.43 4.38
C ASP A 165 40.07 -14.71 4.22
N SER A 166 40.50 -14.69 2.96
CA SER A 166 41.89 -14.89 2.52
C SER A 166 42.14 -14.04 1.26
N SER A 167 43.40 -13.71 0.95
CA SER A 167 43.73 -12.96 -0.26
C SER A 167 43.24 -13.67 -1.54
N PHE A 168 42.81 -12.89 -2.54
CA PHE A 168 42.52 -13.38 -3.90
C PHE A 168 43.79 -13.51 -4.76
N SER A 169 44.96 -13.19 -4.20
CA SER A 169 46.24 -13.32 -4.88
C SER A 169 47.24 -14.18 -4.09
N TYR A 170 48.27 -14.66 -4.77
CA TYR A 170 49.41 -15.36 -4.16
C TYR A 170 50.74 -14.80 -4.65
N HIS A 171 51.72 -14.75 -3.75
CA HIS A 171 53.10 -14.45 -4.10
C HIS A 171 53.84 -15.77 -4.33
N ARG A 172 54.44 -15.94 -5.51
CA ARG A 172 55.14 -17.17 -5.87
C ARG A 172 56.36 -17.40 -4.96
N GLY A 173 56.42 -18.57 -4.32
CA GLY A 173 57.45 -18.94 -3.35
C GLY A 173 57.12 -18.59 -1.90
N ILE A 174 56.03 -17.84 -1.64
CA ILE A 174 55.44 -17.75 -0.29
C ILE A 174 54.33 -18.79 -0.18
N PRO A 175 54.28 -19.61 0.89
CA PRO A 175 53.14 -20.50 1.10
C PRO A 175 51.81 -19.72 1.18
N TYR A 176 50.87 -20.08 0.32
CA TYR A 176 49.51 -19.55 0.38
C TYR A 176 48.78 -20.20 1.56
N THR A 177 48.20 -19.37 2.42
CA THR A 177 47.57 -19.77 3.68
C THR A 177 46.10 -19.40 3.65
N GLY A 178 45.23 -20.28 4.14
CA GLY A 178 43.80 -20.02 4.19
C GLY A 178 43.07 -20.90 5.19
N LEU A 179 41.77 -20.63 5.31
CA LEU A 179 40.87 -21.20 6.29
C LEU A 179 39.61 -21.70 5.60
N LEU A 180 39.28 -22.98 5.76
CA LEU A 180 37.96 -23.53 5.47
C LEU A 180 37.15 -23.60 6.76
N ARG A 181 35.84 -23.33 6.71
CA ARG A 181 34.90 -23.47 7.83
C ARG A 181 33.78 -24.43 7.43
N VAL A 182 33.44 -25.34 8.34
CA VAL A 182 32.30 -26.26 8.20
C VAL A 182 31.26 -25.99 9.28
N VAL A 183 29.99 -25.90 8.88
CA VAL A 183 28.85 -25.80 9.80
C VAL A 183 27.73 -26.79 9.45
N ASP A 184 26.89 -27.10 10.43
CA ASP A 184 25.64 -27.86 10.26
C ASP A 184 24.47 -26.98 9.79
N LYS A 185 23.32 -27.61 9.52
CA LYS A 185 22.06 -26.93 9.17
C LYS A 185 21.47 -25.97 10.21
N ASN A 186 22.14 -25.76 11.36
CA ASN A 186 21.79 -24.79 12.40
C ASN A 186 22.93 -23.74 12.59
N LYS A 187 23.81 -23.59 11.59
CA LYS A 187 25.06 -22.79 11.62
C LYS A 187 26.03 -23.13 12.77
N LYS A 188 25.92 -24.31 13.38
CA LYS A 188 26.85 -24.74 14.45
C LYS A 188 28.14 -25.30 13.84
N PRO A 189 29.31 -24.94 14.37
CA PRO A 189 30.56 -25.48 13.88
C PRO A 189 30.66 -27.01 13.98
N LYS A 190 31.32 -27.59 12.98
CA LYS A 190 31.49 -29.02 12.83
C LYS A 190 32.95 -29.41 13.05
N ALA A 191 33.29 -29.74 14.29
CA ALA A 191 34.63 -30.20 14.68
C ALA A 191 34.91 -31.64 14.25
N HIS A 192 36.18 -31.96 13.98
CA HIS A 192 36.68 -33.26 13.50
C HIS A 192 35.98 -33.79 12.24
N GLU A 193 35.33 -32.92 11.48
CA GLU A 193 34.82 -33.21 10.15
C GLU A 193 35.99 -33.15 9.15
N LYS A 194 36.09 -34.17 8.29
CA LYS A 194 37.08 -34.22 7.22
C LYS A 194 36.60 -33.43 6.01
N VAL A 195 37.53 -32.71 5.40
CA VAL A 195 37.32 -31.96 4.16
C VAL A 195 38.56 -32.10 3.28
N PHE A 196 38.40 -31.91 1.98
CA PHE A 196 39.48 -31.91 1.01
C PHE A 196 39.62 -30.51 0.43
N LEU A 197 40.86 -30.04 0.35
CA LEU A 197 41.24 -28.85 -0.39
C LEU A 197 41.77 -29.30 -1.74
N ILE A 198 40.92 -29.21 -2.76
CA ILE A 198 41.23 -29.53 -4.15
C ILE A 198 41.91 -28.30 -4.75
N ILE A 199 43.09 -28.49 -5.34
CA ILE A 199 43.89 -27.41 -5.93
C ILE A 199 44.18 -27.77 -7.38
N LYS A 200 43.84 -26.87 -8.30
CA LYS A 200 44.07 -27.02 -9.73
C LYS A 200 44.94 -25.88 -10.25
N ASN A 201 46.14 -26.22 -10.71
CA ASN A 201 47.12 -25.30 -11.28
C ASN A 201 47.44 -25.77 -12.71
N ASP A 202 46.99 -25.02 -13.71
CA ASP A 202 46.94 -25.45 -15.12
C ASP A 202 46.19 -26.79 -15.28
N GLU A 203 46.89 -27.85 -15.70
CA GLU A 203 46.38 -29.22 -15.85
C GLU A 203 46.64 -30.10 -14.61
N GLU A 204 47.49 -29.68 -13.67
CA GLU A 204 47.82 -30.46 -12.46
C GLU A 204 46.75 -30.26 -11.37
N LYS A 205 46.13 -31.35 -10.92
CA LYS A 205 45.24 -31.40 -9.75
C LYS A 205 45.98 -31.96 -8.53
N SER A 206 45.59 -31.54 -7.33
CA SER A 206 46.00 -32.17 -6.07
C SER A 206 44.92 -32.06 -5.00
N ASN A 207 44.63 -33.18 -4.33
CA ASN A 207 43.64 -33.28 -3.26
C ASN A 207 44.35 -33.31 -1.90
N VAL A 208 44.29 -32.21 -1.14
CA VAL A 208 44.92 -32.11 0.20
C VAL A 208 43.88 -32.41 1.28
N PRO A 209 43.97 -33.55 2.01
CA PRO A 209 43.03 -33.86 3.08
C PRO A 209 43.30 -33.00 4.32
N LEU A 210 42.24 -32.46 4.90
CA LEU A 210 42.24 -31.61 6.09
C LEU A 210 41.23 -32.11 7.13
N GLU A 211 41.40 -31.68 8.37
CA GLU A 211 40.48 -31.91 9.48
C GLU A 211 40.19 -30.59 10.19
N THR A 212 38.95 -30.43 10.67
CA THR A 212 38.45 -29.21 11.32
C THR A 212 38.67 -29.22 12.84
N ASP A 213 39.01 -28.05 13.41
CA ASP A 213 39.20 -27.85 14.85
C ASP A 213 37.89 -27.79 15.66
N ASP A 214 37.98 -27.59 16.98
CA ASP A 214 36.83 -27.39 17.88
C ASP A 214 35.87 -26.26 17.47
N LYS A 215 36.31 -25.33 16.60
CA LYS A 215 35.54 -24.21 16.05
C LYS A 215 35.08 -24.47 14.61
N GLY A 216 35.20 -25.70 14.13
CA GLY A 216 34.84 -26.10 12.77
C GLY A 216 35.72 -25.49 11.68
N ILE A 217 36.96 -25.10 11.99
CA ILE A 217 37.90 -24.46 11.06
C ILE A 217 39.03 -25.43 10.70
N ALA A 218 39.23 -25.66 9.41
CA ALA A 218 40.38 -26.37 8.87
C ALA A 218 41.40 -25.35 8.32
N HIS A 219 42.59 -25.34 8.89
CA HIS A 219 43.70 -24.48 8.46
C HIS A 219 44.50 -25.17 7.35
N PHE A 220 44.89 -24.43 6.30
CA PHE A 220 45.77 -24.94 5.25
C PHE A 220 46.92 -23.98 4.91
N SER A 221 48.01 -24.56 4.42
CA SER A 221 49.20 -23.86 3.91
C SER A 221 49.79 -24.66 2.76
N VAL A 222 49.95 -24.04 1.60
CA VAL A 222 50.35 -24.73 0.35
C VAL A 222 51.53 -24.00 -0.29
N ASP A 223 52.54 -24.76 -0.73
CA ASP A 223 53.69 -24.22 -1.46
C ASP A 223 53.29 -23.75 -2.86
N THR A 224 53.57 -22.47 -3.14
CA THR A 224 53.26 -21.79 -4.42
C THR A 224 54.46 -21.76 -5.37
N SER A 225 55.62 -22.29 -5.00
CA SER A 225 56.87 -22.21 -5.78
C SER A 225 56.74 -22.76 -7.21
N ALA A 226 55.90 -23.78 -7.38
CA ALA A 226 55.58 -24.42 -8.66
C ALA A 226 54.54 -23.65 -9.50
N TRP A 227 53.68 -22.85 -8.85
CA TRP A 227 52.58 -22.13 -9.49
C TRP A 227 53.11 -21.01 -10.40
N LYS A 228 52.36 -20.71 -11.47
CA LYS A 228 52.76 -19.75 -12.52
C LYS A 228 51.61 -18.86 -12.98
N ASN A 229 50.42 -19.45 -13.11
CA ASN A 229 49.22 -18.85 -13.68
C ASN A 229 48.15 -18.69 -12.60
N GLU A 230 46.90 -18.48 -13.02
CA GLU A 230 45.71 -18.54 -12.17
C GLU A 230 45.53 -19.96 -11.61
N VAL A 231 45.22 -20.06 -10.31
CA VAL A 231 45.06 -21.33 -9.58
C VAL A 231 43.67 -21.39 -8.97
N THR A 232 42.93 -22.46 -9.21
CA THR A 232 41.67 -22.73 -8.53
C THR A 232 41.92 -23.46 -7.21
N VAL A 233 41.22 -23.04 -6.15
CA VAL A 233 41.20 -23.73 -4.86
C VAL A 233 39.75 -23.96 -4.43
N THR A 234 39.40 -25.22 -4.21
CA THR A 234 38.05 -25.67 -3.85
C THR A 234 38.09 -26.43 -2.53
N GLY A 235 37.13 -26.18 -1.64
CA GLY A 235 36.89 -26.95 -0.42
C GLY A 235 35.66 -27.84 -0.59
N ASP A 236 35.82 -29.13 -0.35
CA ASP A 236 34.82 -30.19 -0.56
C ASP A 236 34.83 -31.16 0.64
N PHE A 237 33.78 -31.97 0.79
CA PHE A 237 33.73 -33.12 1.71
C PHE A 237 34.30 -34.40 1.09
N GLN A 238 34.45 -34.46 -0.25
CA GLN A 238 35.01 -35.59 -0.99
C GLN A 238 36.27 -35.18 -1.80
N PRO A 239 37.15 -36.13 -2.16
CA PRO A 239 38.22 -35.86 -3.12
C PRO A 239 37.67 -35.89 -4.55
N GLU A 240 38.20 -35.04 -5.44
CA GLU A 240 37.90 -35.13 -6.87
C GLU A 240 38.73 -36.28 -7.48
N ASP A 241 38.10 -37.44 -7.72
CA ASP A 241 38.70 -38.59 -8.40
C ASP A 241 38.69 -38.41 -9.94
N GLU A 242 39.56 -39.14 -10.65
CA GLU A 242 39.64 -39.09 -12.12
C GLU A 242 38.58 -39.99 -12.80
N GLU A 243 38.05 -39.54 -13.93
CA GLU A 243 36.97 -40.16 -14.75
C GLU A 243 35.57 -40.18 -14.10
N HIS A 244 34.76 -39.15 -14.39
CA HIS A 244 33.30 -39.14 -14.17
C HIS A 244 32.59 -39.36 -15.51
N ASP A 245 32.03 -40.55 -15.72
CA ASP A 245 31.53 -41.02 -17.02
C ASP A 245 30.03 -40.70 -17.21
N GLY A 246 29.73 -39.41 -17.40
CA GLY A 246 28.66 -38.90 -18.27
C GLY A 246 27.16 -39.04 -17.91
N ASP A 247 26.71 -40.04 -17.14
CA ASP A 247 25.26 -40.36 -17.02
C ASP A 247 24.70 -40.57 -15.57
N ASP A 248 25.51 -40.57 -14.51
CA ASP A 248 25.06 -40.77 -13.10
C ASP A 248 25.26 -39.50 -12.22
N ASP A 249 24.41 -38.48 -12.37
CA ASP A 249 24.33 -37.28 -11.47
C ASP A 249 23.70 -37.62 -10.08
N ASP A 250 24.09 -38.71 -9.43
CA ASP A 250 23.34 -39.37 -8.32
C ASP A 250 23.72 -38.96 -6.87
N ASP A 251 24.31 -37.78 -6.65
CA ASP A 251 24.25 -37.15 -5.31
C ASP A 251 24.10 -35.62 -5.40
N GLY A 252 22.87 -35.16 -5.17
CA GLY A 252 22.44 -33.79 -5.43
C GLY A 252 23.26 -32.72 -4.68
N SER A 253 24.15 -32.06 -5.43
CA SER A 253 24.83 -30.80 -5.10
C SER A 253 25.33 -30.67 -3.65
N GLN A 254 26.38 -31.40 -3.29
CA GLN A 254 27.11 -31.15 -2.05
C GLN A 254 27.58 -29.69 -1.96
N SER A 255 27.65 -29.13 -0.75
CA SER A 255 28.15 -27.76 -0.56
C SER A 255 29.63 -27.70 -0.90
N LEU A 256 29.99 -26.83 -1.84
CA LEU A 256 31.36 -26.56 -2.27
C LEU A 256 31.77 -25.13 -1.93
N ALA A 257 32.97 -24.95 -1.39
CA ALA A 257 33.62 -23.64 -1.26
C ALA A 257 34.55 -23.45 -2.46
N TYR A 258 34.48 -22.35 -3.19
CA TYR A 258 35.24 -22.17 -4.44
C TYR A 258 35.96 -20.82 -4.50
N LYS A 259 37.20 -20.79 -5.02
CA LYS A 259 38.00 -19.56 -5.16
C LYS A 259 39.02 -19.63 -6.29
N TRP A 260 39.21 -18.50 -6.98
CA TRP A 260 40.34 -18.26 -7.90
C TRP A 260 41.45 -17.49 -7.17
N LEU A 261 42.71 -17.85 -7.44
CA LEU A 261 43.92 -17.19 -6.92
C LEU A 261 44.81 -16.71 -8.07
N TYR A 262 45.13 -15.42 -8.06
CA TYR A 262 45.95 -14.78 -9.09
C TYR A 262 47.41 -14.58 -8.64
N PRO A 263 48.41 -14.79 -9.51
CA PRO A 263 49.79 -14.45 -9.15
C PRO A 263 49.91 -12.93 -8.91
N PHE A 264 50.69 -12.53 -7.91
CA PHE A 264 51.05 -11.13 -7.69
C PHE A 264 52.31 -10.74 -8.49
N TYR A 265 52.26 -9.60 -9.17
CA TYR A 265 53.37 -9.03 -9.91
C TYR A 265 54.13 -8.00 -9.07
N SER A 266 55.38 -8.32 -8.75
CA SER A 266 56.41 -7.32 -8.42
C SER A 266 57.55 -7.41 -9.43
N ALA A 267 58.20 -6.28 -9.68
CA ALA A 267 59.48 -6.20 -10.40
C ALA A 267 60.69 -6.50 -9.48
N SER A 268 60.44 -6.98 -8.27
CA SER A 268 61.41 -7.24 -7.19
C SER A 268 61.10 -8.58 -6.51
N ASN A 269 62.06 -9.16 -5.78
CA ASN A 269 61.79 -10.38 -4.98
C ASN A 269 61.28 -10.04 -3.56
N SER A 270 61.36 -8.77 -3.19
CA SER A 270 60.87 -8.24 -1.92
C SER A 270 59.35 -8.31 -1.80
N HIS A 271 58.85 -8.65 -0.62
CA HIS A 271 57.41 -8.78 -0.35
C HIS A 271 57.01 -8.37 1.07
N LEU A 272 55.72 -8.05 1.19
CA LEU A 272 54.99 -7.77 2.42
C LEU A 272 53.80 -8.74 2.47
N LYS A 273 53.32 -9.09 3.67
CA LYS A 273 52.12 -9.92 3.86
C LYS A 273 51.33 -9.49 5.09
N LEU A 274 50.03 -9.26 4.92
CA LEU A 274 49.05 -9.04 5.99
C LEU A 274 48.60 -10.38 6.58
N GLN A 275 48.31 -10.40 7.88
CA GLN A 275 47.74 -11.58 8.55
C GLN A 275 46.21 -11.47 8.66
N ASP A 276 45.49 -12.39 8.02
CA ASP A 276 44.02 -12.51 8.10
C ASP A 276 43.52 -12.67 9.55
N ILE A 277 42.38 -12.05 9.87
CA ILE A 277 41.75 -12.09 11.20
C ILE A 277 40.35 -12.72 11.09
N PRO A 278 40.11 -13.88 11.73
CA PRO A 278 38.87 -14.64 11.52
C PRO A 278 37.67 -14.10 12.30
N GLY A 279 36.73 -13.46 11.60
CA GLY A 279 35.39 -13.08 12.10
C GLY A 279 35.17 -11.57 12.30
N ARG A 280 33.91 -11.16 12.53
CA ARG A 280 33.52 -9.74 12.62
C ARG A 280 34.13 -9.05 13.85
N ILE A 281 34.97 -8.04 13.62
CA ILE A 281 35.70 -7.27 14.66
C ILE A 281 34.70 -6.38 15.46
N PRO A 282 34.78 -6.32 16.80
CA PRO A 282 33.85 -5.55 17.64
C PRO A 282 34.24 -4.07 17.82
N CYS A 283 33.24 -3.21 18.00
CA CYS A 283 33.38 -1.74 18.05
C CYS A 283 34.27 -1.16 19.16
N ASP A 284 34.51 -1.88 20.26
CA ASP A 284 35.15 -1.33 21.46
C ASP A 284 36.56 -1.90 21.71
N ALA A 285 37.12 -2.67 20.77
CA ALA A 285 38.46 -3.28 20.89
C ALA A 285 39.40 -2.82 19.77
N VAL A 286 40.56 -2.27 20.14
CA VAL A 286 41.66 -2.07 19.19
C VAL A 286 42.23 -3.44 18.81
N GLN A 287 42.28 -3.73 17.52
CA GLN A 287 42.66 -5.03 17.00
C GLN A 287 44.04 -4.96 16.32
N PRO A 288 45.09 -5.61 16.87
CA PRO A 288 46.39 -5.64 16.23
C PRO A 288 46.37 -6.53 14.98
N ILE A 289 46.79 -5.96 13.85
CA ILE A 289 47.07 -6.63 12.58
C ILE A 289 48.57 -6.86 12.48
N LYS A 290 49.01 -8.10 12.25
CA LYS A 290 50.42 -8.40 12.00
C LYS A 290 50.75 -8.16 10.52
N VAL A 291 51.90 -7.56 10.25
CA VAL A 291 52.51 -7.49 8.91
C VAL A 291 53.83 -8.23 8.95
N GLU A 292 53.98 -9.23 8.08
CA GLU A 292 55.23 -9.94 7.83
C GLU A 292 55.94 -9.33 6.62
N TYR A 293 57.27 -9.31 6.62
CA TYR A 293 58.07 -8.76 5.52
C TYR A 293 59.29 -9.62 5.21
N SER A 294 59.70 -9.56 3.95
CA SER A 294 60.93 -10.16 3.43
C SER A 294 61.47 -9.24 2.33
N ILE A 295 62.51 -8.47 2.65
CA ILE A 295 63.06 -7.47 1.72
C ILE A 295 64.43 -7.93 1.23
N ASN A 296 64.59 -8.12 -0.07
CA ASN A 296 65.86 -8.55 -0.65
C ASN A 296 66.88 -7.40 -0.60
N ARG A 297 68.09 -7.68 -0.12
CA ARG A 297 69.12 -6.65 0.07
C ARG A 297 69.60 -5.98 -1.22
N ASN A 298 69.34 -6.58 -2.40
CA ASN A 298 69.68 -5.98 -3.69
C ASN A 298 68.65 -4.93 -4.16
N ASP A 299 67.41 -5.02 -3.66
CA ASP A 299 66.29 -4.12 -3.96
C ASP A 299 66.35 -2.81 -3.13
N LEU A 300 67.32 -2.71 -2.20
CA LEU A 300 67.56 -1.54 -1.36
C LEU A 300 68.52 -0.53 -2.01
N ASP A 301 68.35 0.75 -1.68
CA ASP A 301 69.31 1.80 -1.98
C ASP A 301 70.59 1.63 -1.12
N PRO A 302 71.79 1.50 -1.71
CA PRO A 302 73.04 1.28 -0.96
C PRO A 302 73.48 2.47 -0.08
N ASP A 303 72.97 3.68 -0.33
CA ASP A 303 73.24 4.85 0.52
C ASP A 303 72.19 5.02 1.63
N SER A 304 71.02 4.36 1.53
CA SER A 304 70.01 4.35 2.58
C SER A 304 70.30 3.28 3.66
N HIS A 305 69.89 3.59 4.88
CA HIS A 305 69.99 2.70 6.04
C HIS A 305 68.64 2.29 6.60
N GLU A 306 67.55 2.89 6.10
CA GLU A 306 66.18 2.79 6.60
C GLU A 306 65.22 2.65 5.42
N LEU A 307 64.16 1.86 5.59
CA LEU A 307 63.11 1.61 4.60
C LEU A 307 61.76 1.98 5.20
N HIS A 308 60.99 2.81 4.51
CA HIS A 308 59.68 3.26 4.95
C HIS A 308 58.57 2.39 4.34
N ILE A 309 57.93 1.59 5.17
CA ILE A 309 56.75 0.79 4.82
C ILE A 309 55.51 1.60 5.19
N TYR A 310 54.67 1.92 4.22
CA TYR A 310 53.46 2.73 4.41
C TYR A 310 52.22 1.84 4.51
N TYR A 311 51.21 2.29 5.25
CA TYR A 311 49.91 1.61 5.33
C TYR A 311 48.74 2.58 5.28
N LEU A 312 47.63 2.13 4.68
CA LEU A 312 46.37 2.87 4.52
C LEU A 312 45.20 2.00 4.98
N PHE A 313 44.25 2.60 5.70
CA PHE A 313 42.93 2.06 5.99
C PHE A 313 41.91 2.78 5.10
N ALA A 314 41.09 2.05 4.34
CA ALA A 314 40.15 2.64 3.37
C ALA A 314 38.78 1.96 3.39
N ALA A 315 37.72 2.77 3.36
CA ALA A 315 36.34 2.31 3.28
C ALA A 315 35.46 3.34 2.55
N PHE A 316 34.40 2.87 1.86
CA PHE A 316 33.50 3.73 1.05
C PHE A 316 34.25 4.70 0.10
N GLY A 317 35.35 4.25 -0.54
CA GLY A 317 36.18 5.08 -1.41
C GLY A 317 36.98 6.20 -0.73
N ASN A 318 37.03 6.23 0.61
CA ASN A 318 37.75 7.23 1.40
C ASN A 318 38.90 6.58 2.19
N ILE A 319 40.03 7.27 2.30
CA ILE A 319 41.11 6.91 3.22
C ILE A 319 40.69 7.37 4.63
N LEU A 320 40.50 6.41 5.54
CA LEU A 320 40.12 6.66 6.93
C LEU A 320 41.32 7.11 7.76
N TRP A 321 42.45 6.44 7.60
CA TRP A 321 43.70 6.72 8.30
C TRP A 321 44.90 6.15 7.52
N SER A 322 46.09 6.66 7.82
CA SER A 322 47.36 6.23 7.22
C SER A 322 48.53 6.40 8.19
N GLY A 323 49.59 5.63 7.97
CA GLY A 323 50.82 5.72 8.75
C GLY A 323 52.02 5.07 8.07
N GLU A 324 53.15 5.08 8.77
CA GLU A 324 54.41 4.49 8.32
C GLU A 324 55.04 3.60 9.41
N HIS A 325 55.89 2.68 8.98
CA HIS A 325 56.79 1.89 9.81
C HIS A 325 58.20 1.94 9.21
N VAL A 326 59.19 2.37 9.99
CA VAL A 326 60.57 2.53 9.54
C VAL A 326 61.39 1.30 9.93
N LEU A 327 61.70 0.47 8.93
CA LEU A 327 62.57 -0.70 9.07
C LEU A 327 64.04 -0.27 9.00
N ASN A 328 64.83 -0.58 10.03
CA ASN A 328 66.27 -0.34 10.03
C ASN A 328 67.01 -1.53 9.39
N CYS A 329 67.70 -1.30 8.27
CA CYS A 329 68.29 -2.38 7.47
C CYS A 329 69.67 -2.88 7.97
N LYS A 330 70.19 -2.30 9.06
CA LYS A 330 71.49 -2.67 9.66
C LYS A 330 71.37 -3.97 10.47
N GLY A 331 71.89 -5.06 9.92
CA GLY A 331 71.91 -6.38 10.57
C GLY A 331 73.00 -7.29 10.01
N ASP A 332 72.93 -8.57 10.34
CA ASP A 332 73.85 -9.60 9.84
C ASP A 332 73.72 -9.75 8.31
N THR A 333 74.84 -9.69 7.59
CA THR A 333 74.90 -9.71 6.12
C THR A 333 75.11 -11.12 5.55
N SER A 334 74.92 -12.17 6.35
CA SER A 334 74.98 -13.56 5.89
C SER A 334 73.72 -14.02 5.15
N ASP A 335 72.57 -13.36 5.38
CA ASP A 335 71.30 -13.61 4.70
C ASP A 335 71.09 -12.61 3.55
N PRO A 336 70.78 -13.06 2.31
CA PRO A 336 70.43 -12.17 1.19
C PRO A 336 69.12 -11.40 1.40
N ASP A 337 68.22 -11.87 2.26
CA ASP A 337 66.92 -11.27 2.53
C ASP A 337 66.85 -10.71 3.97
N ILE A 338 65.98 -9.73 4.20
CA ILE A 338 65.68 -9.16 5.51
C ILE A 338 64.27 -9.59 5.91
N HIS A 339 64.18 -10.66 6.70
CA HIS A 339 62.92 -11.17 7.24
C HIS A 339 62.51 -10.49 8.55
N GLY A 340 61.22 -10.40 8.81
CA GLY A 340 60.67 -10.02 10.12
C GLY A 340 59.18 -9.74 10.10
N SER A 341 58.68 -9.11 11.18
CA SER A 341 57.29 -8.67 11.25
C SER A 341 57.09 -7.50 12.20
N PHE A 342 56.15 -6.62 11.89
CA PHE A 342 55.66 -5.57 12.77
C PHE A 342 54.14 -5.69 12.98
N THR A 343 53.53 -4.71 13.65
CA THR A 343 52.11 -4.71 13.99
C THR A 343 51.51 -3.34 13.75
N ILE A 344 50.28 -3.29 13.24
CA ILE A 344 49.49 -2.08 13.02
C ILE A 344 48.20 -2.22 13.83
N ASP A 345 47.85 -1.21 14.61
CA ASP A 345 46.62 -1.21 15.41
C ASP A 345 45.42 -0.69 14.60
N LEU A 346 44.43 -1.56 14.35
CA LEU A 346 43.11 -1.14 13.82
C LEU A 346 42.26 -0.63 14.98
N ASP A 347 42.06 0.69 15.06
CA ASP A 347 41.21 1.33 16.07
C ASP A 347 39.79 1.64 15.52
N PRO A 348 38.72 0.94 15.96
CA PRO A 348 37.37 1.06 15.41
C PRO A 348 36.61 2.37 15.73
N LYS A 349 37.21 3.38 16.38
CA LYS A 349 36.55 4.62 16.87
C LYS A 349 36.07 5.62 15.79
N GLY A 350 35.77 5.17 14.58
CA GLY A 350 35.23 5.98 13.48
C GLY A 350 33.83 5.55 13.05
N ASN A 351 33.26 6.23 12.04
CA ASN A 351 32.13 5.70 11.27
C ASN A 351 32.69 4.63 10.30
N MET A 352 33.08 3.48 10.85
CA MET A 352 33.63 2.35 10.10
C MET A 352 32.55 1.69 9.24
N ALA A 353 32.92 1.22 8.05
CA ALA A 353 32.09 0.34 7.25
C ALA A 353 32.00 -1.06 7.88
N GLN A 354 31.05 -1.88 7.43
CA GLN A 354 31.10 -3.34 7.68
C GLN A 354 32.36 -3.99 7.09
N ILE A 355 32.98 -3.40 6.07
CA ILE A 355 34.18 -3.93 5.40
C ILE A 355 35.22 -2.81 5.28
N THR A 356 36.36 -2.95 5.95
CA THR A 356 37.50 -2.01 5.84
C THR A 356 38.64 -2.66 5.08
N ASN A 357 39.10 -2.02 4.00
CA ASN A 357 40.30 -2.40 3.26
C ASN A 357 41.54 -1.91 4.00
N VAL A 358 42.59 -2.73 4.00
CA VAL A 358 43.93 -2.37 4.48
C VAL A 358 44.93 -2.65 3.38
N LEU A 359 45.71 -1.62 3.05
CA LEU A 359 46.80 -1.66 2.08
C LEU A 359 48.11 -1.44 2.81
N VAL A 360 49.14 -2.24 2.54
CA VAL A 360 50.50 -2.00 3.03
C VAL A 360 51.48 -2.09 1.87
N PHE A 361 52.37 -1.11 1.69
CA PHE A 361 53.27 -1.04 0.55
C PHE A 361 54.59 -0.32 0.86
N THR A 362 55.62 -0.61 0.06
CA THR A 362 56.92 0.08 0.12
C THR A 362 57.46 0.35 -1.28
N SER A 363 58.13 1.49 -1.43
CA SER A 363 58.95 1.82 -2.60
C SER A 363 60.34 1.20 -2.47
N LEU A 364 60.87 0.66 -3.56
CA LEU A 364 62.17 0.02 -3.64
C LEU A 364 63.04 0.72 -4.69
N LYS A 365 64.29 0.28 -4.81
CA LYS A 365 65.26 0.79 -5.80
C LYS A 365 64.76 0.63 -7.24
N ASP A 366 65.33 1.44 -8.14
CA ASP A 366 65.00 1.50 -9.57
C ASP A 366 63.50 1.73 -9.88
N GLY A 367 62.76 2.27 -8.90
CA GLY A 367 61.33 2.57 -8.99
C GLY A 367 60.41 1.35 -8.92
N ALA A 368 60.89 0.21 -8.42
CA ALA A 368 60.04 -0.94 -8.11
C ALA A 368 59.19 -0.70 -6.86
N VAL A 369 58.11 -1.47 -6.71
CA VAL A 369 57.24 -1.47 -5.53
C VAL A 369 56.88 -2.89 -5.12
N THR A 370 56.49 -3.05 -3.86
CA THR A 370 55.85 -4.27 -3.35
C THR A 370 54.85 -3.92 -2.25
N GLY A 371 53.84 -4.77 -2.04
CA GLY A 371 52.74 -4.52 -1.12
C GLY A 371 51.72 -5.66 -1.08
N ASP A 372 50.74 -5.53 -0.21
CA ASP A 372 49.67 -6.51 0.02
C ASP A 372 48.35 -5.81 0.40
N HIS A 373 47.23 -6.53 0.27
CA HIS A 373 45.86 -6.09 0.52
C HIS A 373 45.08 -7.12 1.32
N ALA A 374 44.35 -6.65 2.34
CA ALA A 374 43.40 -7.48 3.09
C ALA A 374 42.09 -6.71 3.36
N MET A 375 41.01 -7.46 3.52
CA MET A 375 39.67 -6.95 3.84
C MET A 375 39.28 -7.46 5.22
N TYR A 376 38.89 -6.57 6.13
CA TYR A 376 38.47 -6.93 7.49
C TYR A 376 37.00 -6.62 7.71
N ASN A 377 36.23 -7.64 8.10
CA ASN A 377 34.82 -7.51 8.42
C ASN A 377 34.64 -6.96 9.85
N MET A 378 33.80 -5.95 10.02
CA MET A 378 33.55 -5.21 11.25
C MET A 378 32.06 -5.19 11.55
N LYS A 379 31.68 -5.14 12.84
CA LYS A 379 30.29 -4.79 13.18
C LYS A 379 29.99 -3.35 12.75
N MET A 380 28.74 -3.05 12.38
CA MET A 380 28.32 -1.66 12.26
C MET A 380 28.40 -0.97 13.62
N CYS A 381 29.09 0.18 13.65
CA CYS A 381 29.33 0.98 14.84
C CYS A 381 28.86 2.42 14.55
N TYR A 382 27.71 2.82 15.08
CA TYR A 382 27.25 4.19 14.98
C TYR A 382 27.96 5.07 16.01
N LYS A 383 28.51 6.22 15.57
CA LYS A 383 28.98 7.26 16.50
C LYS A 383 27.86 7.79 17.37
N ASN A 384 26.70 8.08 16.77
CA ASN A 384 25.54 8.55 17.51
C ASN A 384 24.88 7.37 18.26
N LYS A 385 25.11 7.27 19.56
CA LYS A 385 24.68 6.12 20.38
C LYS A 385 23.23 6.27 20.84
N VAL A 386 22.30 5.97 19.92
CA VAL A 386 20.86 6.00 20.17
C VAL A 386 20.41 4.87 21.10
N LYS A 387 19.62 5.22 22.11
CA LYS A 387 18.90 4.28 22.98
C LYS A 387 17.45 4.75 23.16
N LEU A 388 16.50 3.84 22.92
CA LEU A 388 15.11 3.95 23.38
C LEU A 388 14.89 3.04 24.59
N GLU A 389 14.11 3.50 25.58
CA GLU A 389 13.53 2.62 26.61
C GLU A 389 12.18 3.16 27.10
N PHE A 390 11.13 2.33 27.08
CA PHE A 390 9.89 2.62 27.79
C PHE A 390 10.07 2.40 29.29
N SER A 391 9.56 3.33 30.12
CA SER A 391 9.59 3.19 31.58
C SER A 391 8.83 1.96 32.10
N GLU A 392 7.84 1.46 31.37
CA GLU A 392 7.10 0.22 31.65
C GLU A 392 6.88 -0.57 30.34
N LYS A 393 7.14 -1.89 30.35
CA LYS A 393 6.97 -2.77 29.17
C LYS A 393 5.58 -3.40 29.08
N GLU A 394 4.76 -3.27 30.12
CA GLU A 394 3.33 -3.62 30.08
C GLU A 394 2.48 -2.55 30.76
N VAL A 395 1.72 -1.81 29.96
CA VAL A 395 0.88 -0.69 30.39
C VAL A 395 -0.59 -1.07 30.17
N ARG A 396 -1.52 -0.38 30.84
CA ARG A 396 -2.95 -0.55 30.52
C ARG A 396 -3.34 0.30 29.31
N PRO A 397 -4.43 -0.05 28.60
CA PRO A 397 -5.03 0.85 27.61
C PRO A 397 -5.23 2.26 28.20
N ARG A 398 -4.86 3.30 27.43
CA ARG A 398 -4.72 4.72 27.87
C ARG A 398 -4.01 4.95 29.21
N GLY A 399 -3.15 4.01 29.62
CA GLY A 399 -2.14 4.24 30.64
C GLY A 399 -1.07 5.19 30.10
N LYS A 400 -0.57 6.06 30.98
CA LYS A 400 0.56 6.95 30.69
C LYS A 400 1.87 6.19 30.82
N VAL A 401 2.77 6.40 29.88
CA VAL A 401 4.13 5.84 29.86
C VAL A 401 5.09 6.94 29.40
N THR A 402 6.36 6.87 29.79
CA THR A 402 7.42 7.68 29.14
C THR A 402 8.21 6.79 28.19
N LEU A 403 8.51 7.32 27.02
CA LEU A 403 9.58 6.80 26.17
C LEU A 403 10.81 7.69 26.40
N ASP A 404 11.81 7.12 27.05
CA ASP A 404 13.07 7.79 27.33
C ASP A 404 14.02 7.58 26.15
N ILE A 405 14.57 8.69 25.63
CA ILE A 405 15.38 8.74 24.42
C ILE A 405 16.73 9.33 24.80
N THR A 406 17.82 8.58 24.56
CA THR A 406 19.20 9.03 24.82
C THR A 406 20.00 8.93 23.52
N THR A 407 20.74 9.98 23.19
CA THR A 407 21.54 10.11 21.96
C THR A 407 22.76 11.00 22.22
N GLU A 408 23.57 11.25 21.19
CA GLU A 408 24.49 12.39 21.26
C GLU A 408 23.70 13.72 21.24
N PRO A 409 24.21 14.80 21.88
CA PRO A 409 23.54 16.09 21.97
C PRO A 409 23.10 16.68 20.63
N GLY A 410 21.95 17.38 20.63
CA GLY A 410 21.41 18.06 19.44
C GLY A 410 20.90 17.15 18.32
N SER A 411 20.69 15.85 18.60
CA SER A 411 20.17 14.91 17.62
C SER A 411 18.71 15.15 17.30
N MET A 412 18.35 15.10 16.01
CA MET A 412 16.96 14.92 15.58
C MET A 412 16.68 13.43 15.44
N CYS A 413 15.60 12.92 16.05
CA CYS A 413 15.18 11.53 15.98
C CYS A 413 13.83 11.37 15.26
N SER A 414 13.72 10.36 14.41
CA SER A 414 12.44 9.87 13.89
C SER A 414 12.00 8.66 14.70
N LEU A 415 10.74 8.64 15.14
CA LEU A 415 10.14 7.57 15.94
C LEU A 415 9.01 6.90 15.15
N ARG A 416 9.01 5.56 15.10
CA ARG A 416 7.92 4.76 14.52
C ARG A 416 7.46 3.73 15.53
N SER A 417 6.15 3.60 15.75
CA SER A 417 5.58 2.46 16.48
C SER A 417 4.26 1.95 15.93
N VAL A 418 4.22 0.65 15.66
CA VAL A 418 3.16 -0.05 14.94
C VAL A 418 2.72 -1.33 15.67
N ASP A 419 1.52 -1.80 15.39
CA ASP A 419 1.00 -3.07 15.91
C ASP A 419 1.78 -4.26 15.33
N THR A 420 2.27 -5.16 16.19
CA THR A 420 3.04 -6.36 15.77
C THR A 420 2.24 -7.32 14.88
N GLY A 421 0.91 -7.28 14.89
CA GLY A 421 0.07 -8.03 13.95
C GLY A 421 0.22 -7.59 12.49
N ILE A 422 0.66 -6.35 12.26
CA ILE A 422 0.93 -5.82 10.91
C ILE A 422 2.33 -6.25 10.44
N LEU A 423 3.33 -6.16 11.32
CA LEU A 423 4.73 -6.54 11.05
C LEU A 423 4.93 -8.04 10.71
N LYS A 424 3.94 -8.88 10.98
CA LYS A 424 4.00 -10.34 10.70
C LYS A 424 3.31 -10.77 9.40
N VAL A 425 2.36 -9.99 8.86
CA VAL A 425 1.63 -10.35 7.62
C VAL A 425 2.54 -10.29 6.40
N LYS A 426 3.39 -9.26 6.34
CA LYS A 426 4.71 -9.33 5.71
C LYS A 426 5.69 -8.75 6.72
N ARG A 427 6.67 -9.55 7.16
CA ARG A 427 7.95 -8.96 7.55
C ARG A 427 8.49 -8.31 6.29
N HIS A 428 8.51 -6.98 6.24
CA HIS A 428 9.53 -6.32 5.46
C HIS A 428 10.83 -6.61 6.23
N GLU A 429 11.59 -7.58 5.71
CA GLU A 429 12.95 -7.33 5.24
C GLU A 429 13.50 -6.01 5.80
N GLU A 430 14.31 -6.14 6.86
CA GLU A 430 14.50 -5.08 7.85
C GLU A 430 15.30 -3.93 7.21
N ILE A 431 14.59 -2.90 6.73
CA ILE A 431 15.11 -1.85 5.83
C ILE A 431 16.40 -1.18 6.36
N PHE A 432 16.61 -1.11 7.66
CA PHE A 432 17.83 -0.55 8.27
C PHE A 432 18.94 -1.57 8.57
N HIS A 433 18.63 -2.87 8.54
CA HIS A 433 19.58 -3.98 8.71
C HIS A 433 20.07 -4.55 7.37
N GLU A 434 19.20 -4.70 6.37
CA GLU A 434 19.53 -5.39 5.10
C GLU A 434 20.29 -4.51 4.08
N ILE A 435 20.15 -3.18 4.17
CA ILE A 435 21.08 -2.21 3.57
C ILE A 435 22.53 -2.43 4.07
N SER A 436 22.71 -3.14 5.20
CA SER A 436 24.04 -3.43 5.76
C SER A 436 24.57 -4.83 5.47
N ASP A 437 23.73 -5.86 5.43
CA ASP A 437 24.18 -7.26 5.33
C ASP A 437 23.99 -7.91 3.94
N GLU A 438 22.89 -7.69 3.20
CA GLU A 438 22.68 -8.37 1.89
C GLU A 438 23.10 -7.54 0.67
N GLU A 439 22.83 -6.23 0.60
CA GLU A 439 23.34 -5.39 -0.52
C GLU A 439 24.88 -5.37 -0.56
N PHE A 440 25.54 -5.55 0.59
CA PHE A 440 26.99 -5.54 0.71
C PHE A 440 27.67 -6.90 0.42
N GLU A 441 27.08 -8.04 0.83
CA GLU A 441 27.65 -9.36 0.54
C GLU A 441 27.31 -9.84 -0.89
N HIS A 442 26.08 -9.67 -1.39
CA HIS A 442 25.72 -10.09 -2.78
C HIS A 442 26.14 -9.10 -3.86
N GLY A 443 26.32 -7.81 -3.54
CA GLY A 443 26.73 -6.79 -4.50
C GLY A 443 28.15 -6.98 -5.08
N MET A 444 29.03 -7.72 -4.39
CA MET A 444 30.42 -7.92 -4.83
C MET A 444 30.65 -9.19 -5.65
N LEU A 445 29.81 -10.22 -5.51
CA LEU A 445 30.08 -11.55 -6.08
C LEU A 445 29.90 -11.67 -7.60
N TRP A 446 29.19 -10.73 -8.23
CA TRP A 446 28.97 -10.73 -9.69
C TRP A 446 29.59 -9.54 -10.46
N TRP A 447 30.02 -8.47 -9.76
CA TRP A 447 30.88 -7.40 -10.31
C TRP A 447 31.84 -6.83 -9.25
N SER A 448 32.83 -7.65 -8.91
CA SER A 448 33.96 -7.27 -8.04
C SER A 448 34.57 -5.91 -8.43
N PRO A 449 34.96 -5.07 -7.45
CA PRO A 449 35.76 -3.86 -7.69
C PRO A 449 37.03 -4.12 -8.54
N VAL A 450 37.62 -5.32 -8.44
CA VAL A 450 38.77 -5.75 -9.27
C VAL A 450 38.46 -5.65 -10.77
N LEU A 451 37.27 -6.10 -11.21
CA LEU A 451 36.83 -5.97 -12.62
C LEU A 451 36.55 -4.51 -13.01
N ARG A 452 36.16 -3.66 -12.06
CA ARG A 452 35.96 -2.22 -12.26
C ARG A 452 37.31 -1.48 -12.41
N GLY A 453 38.32 -1.91 -11.66
CA GLY A 453 39.70 -1.46 -11.78
C GLY A 453 40.33 -1.89 -13.11
N MET A 454 40.34 -3.19 -13.40
CA MET A 454 40.90 -3.75 -14.64
C MET A 454 40.28 -3.13 -15.91
N ARG A 455 38.98 -2.77 -15.89
CA ARG A 455 38.32 -2.06 -17.01
C ARG A 455 38.69 -0.57 -17.14
N ARG A 456 39.22 0.08 -16.09
CA ARG A 456 39.63 1.50 -16.14
C ARG A 456 41.08 1.71 -16.61
N GLY A 457 41.92 0.67 -16.61
CA GLY A 457 43.32 0.76 -17.03
C GLY A 457 43.57 0.80 -18.55
N ALA A 458 42.53 0.85 -19.38
CA ALA A 458 42.62 0.66 -20.82
C ALA A 458 43.08 1.91 -21.61
N GLU A 459 44.40 2.08 -21.74
CA GLU A 459 44.97 2.69 -22.95
C GLU A 459 45.03 1.61 -24.05
N ALA A 460 44.68 1.95 -25.29
CA ALA A 460 44.58 0.97 -26.38
C ALA A 460 45.97 0.49 -26.87
N CYS A 461 46.09 -0.82 -27.20
CA CYS A 461 47.33 -1.38 -27.78
C CYS A 461 47.72 -0.56 -29.03
N PRO A 462 48.90 0.11 -29.08
CA PRO A 462 49.17 1.15 -30.08
C PRO A 462 49.61 0.56 -31.43
N GLY A 463 48.66 0.05 -32.22
CA GLY A 463 48.87 -0.28 -33.63
C GLY A 463 48.02 -1.43 -34.17
N THR A 464 46.87 -1.11 -34.78
CA THR A 464 46.07 -2.04 -35.59
C THR A 464 45.64 -1.37 -36.89
N ASP A 465 45.83 -2.04 -38.03
CA ASP A 465 45.59 -1.48 -39.37
C ASP A 465 44.09 -1.24 -39.67
N GLN A 466 43.79 -0.13 -40.36
CA GLN A 466 42.42 0.37 -40.59
C GLN A 466 41.59 -0.42 -41.64
N ASN A 467 41.89 -1.70 -41.88
CA ASN A 467 41.28 -2.51 -42.95
C ASN A 467 40.75 -3.89 -42.50
N SER A 468 40.60 -4.14 -41.19
CA SER A 468 39.79 -5.26 -40.68
C SER A 468 38.35 -4.81 -40.42
N THR A 469 37.37 -5.67 -40.72
CA THR A 469 35.96 -5.47 -40.37
C THR A 469 35.54 -6.19 -39.08
N HIS A 470 36.50 -6.69 -38.29
CA HIS A 470 36.27 -7.28 -36.97
C HIS A 470 36.87 -6.40 -35.87
N PHE A 471 36.12 -6.25 -34.76
CA PHE A 471 36.55 -5.53 -33.56
C PHE A 471 37.23 -6.50 -32.60
N ASP A 472 38.54 -6.59 -32.72
CA ASP A 472 39.38 -7.47 -31.93
C ASP A 472 39.76 -6.80 -30.59
N VAL A 473 39.38 -7.42 -29.47
CA VAL A 473 39.61 -6.91 -28.10
C VAL A 473 40.73 -7.69 -27.41
N PRO A 474 41.74 -7.03 -26.80
CA PRO A 474 42.82 -7.70 -26.10
C PRO A 474 42.37 -8.35 -24.77
N PHE A 475 42.57 -9.66 -24.66
CA PHE A 475 42.59 -10.41 -23.40
C PHE A 475 43.59 -9.76 -22.45
N GLN A 476 43.12 -9.41 -21.26
CA GLN A 476 43.99 -8.97 -20.16
C GLN A 476 44.66 -10.20 -19.55
N SER A 477 45.91 -10.07 -19.10
CA SER A 477 46.56 -11.16 -18.37
C SER A 477 46.11 -11.11 -16.91
N ASN A 478 45.44 -12.17 -16.44
CA ASN A 478 44.93 -12.32 -15.07
C ASN A 478 46.08 -12.37 -14.02
N VAL A 479 46.55 -11.20 -13.59
CA VAL A 479 47.64 -11.03 -12.63
C VAL A 479 47.32 -9.83 -11.73
N ALA A 480 47.52 -9.96 -10.43
CA ALA A 480 47.34 -8.86 -9.49
C ALA A 480 48.62 -8.00 -9.42
N ASP A 481 48.47 -6.68 -9.32
CA ASP A 481 49.58 -5.74 -9.08
C ASP A 481 49.19 -4.66 -8.07
N LEU A 482 50.12 -3.75 -7.73
CA LEU A 482 49.85 -2.76 -6.68
C LEU A 482 48.74 -1.78 -7.08
N GLU A 483 48.60 -1.42 -8.36
CA GLU A 483 47.46 -0.60 -8.79
C GLU A 483 46.14 -1.36 -8.63
N THR A 484 46.11 -2.65 -8.95
CA THR A 484 44.93 -3.52 -8.74
C THR A 484 44.47 -3.52 -7.28
N PHE A 485 45.39 -3.55 -6.32
CA PHE A 485 45.07 -3.45 -4.89
C PHE A 485 44.45 -2.09 -4.52
N PHE A 486 45.03 -0.97 -4.96
CA PHE A 486 44.44 0.36 -4.73
C PHE A 486 43.05 0.48 -5.37
N LEU A 487 42.88 0.01 -6.60
CA LEU A 487 41.59 0.02 -7.31
C LEU A 487 40.54 -0.89 -6.65
N SER A 488 40.95 -2.02 -6.05
CA SER A 488 40.05 -2.86 -5.25
C SER A 488 39.56 -2.20 -3.96
N SER A 489 40.28 -1.17 -3.49
CA SER A 489 39.90 -0.30 -2.36
C SER A 489 39.19 0.99 -2.79
N ASP A 490 38.74 1.08 -4.05
CA ASP A 490 38.17 2.28 -4.70
C ASP A 490 39.11 3.52 -4.75
N LEU A 491 40.43 3.31 -4.65
CA LEU A 491 41.44 4.37 -4.72
C LEU A 491 42.16 4.41 -6.08
N LEU A 492 42.53 5.62 -6.54
CA LEU A 492 43.37 5.82 -7.73
C LEU A 492 44.81 6.17 -7.32
N LEU A 493 45.78 5.36 -7.76
CA LEU A 493 47.20 5.57 -7.47
C LEU A 493 47.86 6.46 -8.54
N LEU A 494 48.29 7.66 -8.16
CA LEU A 494 49.10 8.55 -9.01
C LEU A 494 50.57 8.49 -8.58
N THR A 495 51.44 7.98 -9.45
CA THR A 495 52.86 7.75 -9.12
C THR A 495 53.77 7.78 -10.36
N ASN A 496 55.07 7.97 -10.12
CA ASN A 496 56.14 7.84 -11.12
C ASN A 496 56.90 6.51 -11.00
N THR A 497 56.41 5.57 -10.19
CA THR A 497 57.00 4.24 -9.96
C THR A 497 56.34 3.16 -10.83
N LYS A 498 57.00 2.00 -10.96
CA LYS A 498 56.57 0.87 -11.81
C LYS A 498 55.57 0.00 -11.05
N VAL A 499 54.30 0.41 -11.04
CA VAL A 499 53.23 -0.24 -10.26
C VAL A 499 52.31 -1.17 -11.06
N ARG A 500 52.46 -1.20 -12.39
CA ARG A 500 51.66 -2.01 -13.32
C ARG A 500 52.47 -3.14 -13.95
N LYS A 501 51.83 -4.27 -14.26
CA LYS A 501 52.39 -5.28 -15.18
C LYS A 501 52.26 -4.83 -16.66
N PRO A 502 53.28 -5.04 -17.53
CA PRO A 502 53.13 -4.92 -18.98
C PRO A 502 52.12 -5.93 -19.57
N GLN A 503 51.33 -5.51 -20.56
CA GLN A 503 50.25 -6.30 -21.19
C GLN A 503 50.60 -6.77 -22.61
N ASP A 504 50.17 -8.00 -22.96
CA ASP A 504 50.11 -8.55 -24.32
C ASP A 504 48.65 -8.63 -24.82
N CYS A 505 48.41 -8.67 -26.14
CA CYS A 505 47.08 -8.40 -26.76
C CYS A 505 46.56 -9.53 -27.72
N PRO A 506 45.92 -10.63 -27.26
CA PRO A 506 45.18 -11.64 -28.07
C PRO A 506 43.63 -11.59 -27.87
N VAL A 507 42.77 -12.40 -28.55
CA VAL A 507 41.31 -12.08 -28.73
C VAL A 507 40.32 -13.26 -28.56
N SER A 508 39.13 -13.03 -27.94
CA SER A 508 37.81 -13.72 -28.15
C SER A 508 36.72 -13.30 -27.08
N GLU A 509 35.54 -13.96 -26.99
CA GLU A 509 34.23 -13.33 -26.64
C GLU A 509 33.43 -13.88 -25.41
N VAL A 510 32.86 -12.97 -24.58
CA VAL A 510 31.49 -12.91 -23.92
C VAL A 510 30.87 -14.17 -23.22
N THR A 511 30.35 -14.15 -21.96
CA THR A 511 28.94 -13.76 -21.54
C THR A 511 28.76 -13.55 -19.99
N LEU A 512 27.61 -13.94 -19.34
CA LEU A 512 27.09 -13.48 -18.01
C LEU A 512 26.04 -14.44 -17.35
N ARG A 513 25.95 -14.56 -15.99
CA ARG A 513 24.74 -14.44 -15.07
C ARG A 513 24.75 -15.24 -13.71
N ALA A 514 23.95 -14.73 -12.72
CA ALA A 514 23.78 -15.00 -11.25
C ALA A 514 23.50 -16.45 -10.74
N SER A 515 23.39 -16.84 -9.43
CA SER A 515 23.14 -16.19 -8.08
C SER A 515 23.84 -16.97 -6.91
N GLY A 516 23.49 -17.07 -5.59
CA GLY A 516 22.43 -16.53 -4.67
C GLY A 516 22.33 -17.27 -3.28
N HIS A 517 21.66 -16.68 -2.25
CA HIS A 517 21.10 -17.23 -0.95
C HIS A 517 22.02 -17.91 0.14
N GLN A 518 22.11 -17.43 1.42
CA GLN A 518 21.22 -17.52 2.64
C GLN A 518 21.35 -18.86 3.46
N THR A 519 20.88 -19.18 4.69
CA THR A 519 19.98 -18.73 5.84
C THR A 519 20.33 -19.65 7.09
N THR A 520 19.84 -19.66 8.36
CA THR A 520 19.48 -18.69 9.46
C THR A 520 19.58 -19.34 10.90
N GLN A 521 19.25 -18.59 12.00
CA GLN A 521 18.71 -18.95 13.36
C GLN A 521 19.40 -19.95 14.35
N LEU A 522 19.10 -20.07 15.69
CA LEU A 522 17.98 -19.80 16.65
C LEU A 522 18.56 -19.80 18.14
N ARG A 523 18.12 -19.23 19.31
CA ARG A 523 17.02 -18.35 19.83
C ARG A 523 17.34 -17.65 21.22
N SER A 524 16.33 -17.44 22.09
CA SER A 524 16.14 -16.63 23.35
C SER A 524 16.22 -17.44 24.70
N PRO A 525 15.85 -17.00 25.97
CA PRO A 525 15.03 -15.83 26.46
C PRO A 525 15.29 -15.10 27.84
N LEU A 526 15.02 -13.78 27.92
CA LEU A 526 13.97 -12.98 28.69
C LEU A 526 13.43 -13.40 30.12
N PRO A 527 12.61 -12.60 30.90
CA PRO A 527 12.39 -11.11 31.04
C PRO A 527 11.89 -10.49 32.43
N LYS A 528 11.70 -9.13 32.48
CA LYS A 528 10.60 -8.28 33.12
C LYS A 528 10.33 -8.25 34.67
N GLN A 529 9.42 -7.41 35.25
CA GLN A 529 9.28 -5.92 35.36
C GLN A 529 8.10 -5.49 36.34
N PRO A 530 7.73 -4.18 36.56
CA PRO A 530 6.79 -3.68 37.63
C PRO A 530 5.28 -3.33 37.27
N PRO A 531 4.58 -2.20 37.64
CA PRO A 531 3.22 -2.22 38.28
C PRO A 531 2.05 -1.40 37.62
N LYS A 532 0.81 -1.38 38.20
CA LYS A 532 -0.45 -0.87 37.56
C LYS A 532 -1.56 -0.18 38.44
N LYS A 533 -2.51 0.53 37.79
CA LYS A 533 -3.94 0.88 38.19
C LYS A 533 -4.82 1.20 36.93
N SER A 534 -6.16 1.36 37.01
CA SER A 534 -7.14 0.96 35.92
C SER A 534 -8.06 2.00 35.22
N PHE A 535 -8.89 1.55 34.23
CA PHE A 535 -9.34 2.29 33.02
C PHE A 535 -10.63 1.75 32.26
N THR A 536 -11.08 2.30 31.10
CA THR A 536 -12.25 1.91 30.23
C THR A 536 -12.12 2.32 28.72
N ARG A 537 -12.22 1.38 27.75
CA ARG A 537 -11.74 1.47 26.33
C ARG A 537 -12.72 2.04 25.27
N LYS A 538 -12.19 2.75 24.23
CA LYS A 538 -12.93 3.26 23.03
C LYS A 538 -12.19 3.36 21.66
N PHE A 539 -10.87 3.53 21.57
CA PHE A 539 -10.13 3.88 20.32
C PHE A 539 -9.05 2.85 19.91
N LEU A 540 -9.18 2.24 18.73
CA LEU A 540 -8.41 1.06 18.29
C LEU A 540 -7.60 1.31 16.98
N PRO A 541 -6.46 2.03 17.00
CA PRO A 541 -5.63 2.26 15.82
C PRO A 541 -4.65 1.11 15.54
N SER A 542 -4.09 1.13 14.31
CA SER A 542 -3.03 0.26 13.79
C SER A 542 -1.59 0.77 14.04
N THR A 543 -1.44 2.09 14.15
CA THR A 543 -0.18 2.79 14.42
C THR A 543 -0.33 3.61 15.70
N PHE A 544 0.67 3.56 16.59
CA PHE A 544 0.66 4.27 17.87
C PHE A 544 1.48 5.57 17.83
N LEU A 545 2.63 5.56 17.16
CA LEU A 545 3.54 6.70 17.11
C LEU A 545 4.18 6.83 15.73
N TYR A 546 4.20 8.06 15.20
CA TYR A 546 4.98 8.45 14.04
C TYR A 546 5.29 9.95 14.20
N ASP A 547 6.52 10.30 14.59
CA ASP A 547 6.86 11.65 15.06
C ASP A 547 8.36 11.97 14.90
N LEU A 548 8.70 13.26 14.83
CA LEU A 548 10.07 13.79 14.78
C LEU A 548 10.42 14.54 16.06
N VAL A 549 11.24 13.91 16.92
CA VAL A 549 11.61 14.44 18.24
C VAL A 549 13.03 15.01 18.22
N ASN A 550 13.18 16.26 18.62
CA ASN A 550 14.47 16.90 18.80
C ASN A 550 15.03 16.62 20.21
N VAL A 551 16.28 16.19 20.31
CA VAL A 551 16.99 15.89 21.56
C VAL A 551 17.86 17.08 21.98
N GLY A 552 17.90 17.39 23.27
CA GLY A 552 18.55 18.60 23.80
C GLY A 552 20.09 18.58 23.75
N GLU A 553 20.69 19.70 24.19
CA GLU A 553 22.14 19.83 24.40
C GLU A 553 22.67 18.90 25.52
N ASP A 554 21.79 18.26 26.28
CA ASP A 554 22.07 17.24 27.29
C ASP A 554 22.02 15.79 26.77
N GLY A 555 21.70 15.58 25.48
CA GLY A 555 21.67 14.25 24.84
C GLY A 555 20.50 13.36 25.32
N HIS A 556 19.49 13.94 25.96
CA HIS A 556 18.39 13.19 26.56
C HIS A 556 17.04 13.89 26.37
N THR A 557 15.97 13.12 26.19
CA THR A 557 14.59 13.63 26.20
C THR A 557 13.60 12.53 26.59
N GLN A 558 12.43 12.92 27.13
CA GLN A 558 11.40 11.99 27.58
C GLN A 558 10.06 12.36 26.94
N LEU A 559 9.52 11.46 26.12
CA LEU A 559 8.22 11.65 25.47
C LEU A 559 7.12 11.05 26.36
N ALA A 560 6.25 11.91 26.90
CA ALA A 560 5.13 11.51 27.77
C ALA A 560 3.93 11.04 26.93
N LEU A 561 3.85 9.73 26.71
CA LEU A 561 2.85 9.10 25.84
C LEU A 561 1.63 8.60 26.62
N THR A 562 0.50 8.50 25.93
CA THR A 562 -0.72 7.83 26.41
C THR A 562 -1.06 6.74 25.40
N THR A 563 -1.06 5.49 25.83
CA THR A 563 -1.33 4.32 24.96
C THR A 563 -2.73 4.38 24.33
N PRO A 564 -2.98 3.76 23.17
CA PRO A 564 -4.33 3.63 22.62
C PRO A 564 -5.20 2.69 23.46
N ASP A 565 -6.45 2.45 23.03
CA ASP A 565 -7.32 1.49 23.70
C ASP A 565 -7.14 0.04 23.20
N SER A 566 -6.32 -0.18 22.16
CA SER A 566 -5.97 -1.49 21.62
C SER A 566 -5.30 -2.37 22.68
N ILE A 567 -5.84 -3.58 22.88
CA ILE A 567 -5.15 -4.63 23.64
C ILE A 567 -4.25 -5.38 22.66
N THR A 568 -2.99 -4.99 22.59
CA THR A 568 -2.02 -5.43 21.57
C THR A 568 -0.57 -5.23 22.04
N ARG A 569 0.41 -5.67 21.23
CA ARG A 569 1.82 -5.31 21.39
C ARG A 569 2.24 -4.31 20.31
N TRP A 570 2.84 -3.22 20.76
CA TRP A 570 3.53 -2.24 19.95
C TRP A 570 5.02 -2.56 19.88
N GLU A 571 5.58 -2.50 18.68
CA GLU A 571 7.03 -2.48 18.45
C GLU A 571 7.41 -1.03 18.15
N THR A 572 8.53 -0.52 18.70
CA THR A 572 8.99 0.86 18.49
C THR A 572 10.44 0.89 18.04
N ASP A 573 10.69 1.66 16.98
CA ASP A 573 12.00 1.86 16.34
C ASP A 573 12.32 3.36 16.27
N ALA A 574 13.61 3.69 16.22
CA ALA A 574 14.06 5.05 15.96
C ALA A 574 15.41 5.11 15.23
N PHE A 575 15.53 6.10 14.34
CA PHE A 575 16.82 6.57 13.84
C PHE A 575 17.02 8.04 14.18
N CYS A 576 18.26 8.43 14.47
CA CYS A 576 18.62 9.80 14.82
C CYS A 576 19.80 10.31 13.98
N LEU A 577 19.86 11.63 13.79
CA LEU A 577 20.87 12.35 13.03
C LEU A 577 21.37 13.56 13.82
N ASN A 578 22.69 13.69 13.96
CA ASN A 578 23.38 14.90 14.41
C ASN A 578 24.67 15.11 13.57
N ASP A 579 25.51 16.09 13.95
CA ASP A 579 26.77 16.37 13.26
C ASP A 579 27.82 15.23 13.35
N ASP A 580 27.73 14.34 14.35
CA ASP A 580 28.58 13.14 14.44
C ASP A 580 28.12 12.00 13.51
N GLY A 581 26.82 11.99 13.17
CA GLY A 581 26.24 11.18 12.11
C GLY A 581 24.91 10.52 12.46
N PHE A 582 24.66 9.38 11.80
CA PHE A 582 23.47 8.54 11.97
C PHE A 582 23.65 7.55 13.12
N GLY A 583 22.55 7.24 13.81
CA GLY A 583 22.42 6.09 14.70
C GLY A 583 21.00 5.53 14.67
N PHE A 584 20.86 4.23 14.97
CA PHE A 584 19.60 3.49 14.87
C PHE A 584 19.40 2.52 16.04
N VAL A 585 18.13 2.31 16.42
CA VAL A 585 17.71 1.28 17.38
C VAL A 585 16.31 0.77 17.02
N GLN A 586 16.10 -0.54 17.19
CA GLN A 586 14.86 -1.27 16.89
C GLN A 586 14.42 -2.07 18.12
N ASN A 587 13.24 -2.71 18.07
CA ASN A 587 12.77 -3.71 19.05
C ASN A 587 12.49 -3.16 20.47
N SER A 588 12.13 -1.88 20.62
CA SER A 588 11.61 -1.37 21.90
C SER A 588 10.12 -1.77 22.05
N GLU A 589 9.86 -2.90 22.72
CA GLU A 589 8.48 -3.41 22.93
C GLU A 589 7.69 -2.64 24.01
N LEU A 590 6.44 -2.29 23.69
CA LEU A 590 5.41 -1.88 24.66
C LEU A 590 4.15 -2.74 24.52
N THR A 591 3.82 -3.51 25.56
CA THR A 591 2.59 -4.31 25.59
C THR A 591 1.45 -3.50 26.23
N THR A 592 0.32 -3.34 25.54
CA THR A 592 -0.90 -2.70 26.09
C THR A 592 -1.88 -3.80 26.47
N PHE A 593 -2.03 -4.08 27.77
CA PHE A 593 -2.76 -5.27 28.23
C PHE A 593 -3.55 -5.07 29.54
N GLN A 594 -4.64 -5.82 29.67
CA GLN A 594 -5.48 -5.88 30.86
C GLN A 594 -5.88 -7.34 31.15
N PRO A 595 -5.79 -7.84 32.40
CA PRO A 595 -5.94 -9.28 32.67
C PRO A 595 -7.40 -9.76 32.75
N LEU A 596 -8.38 -8.87 32.93
CA LEU A 596 -9.79 -9.13 32.70
C LEU A 596 -10.31 -8.08 31.71
N PHE A 597 -10.87 -8.52 30.59
CA PHE A 597 -11.48 -7.63 29.61
C PHE A 597 -12.60 -8.31 28.82
N ILE A 598 -13.38 -7.50 28.11
CA ILE A 598 -14.51 -7.93 27.28
C ILE A 598 -14.28 -7.57 25.79
N ASP A 599 -14.63 -8.47 24.88
CA ASP A 599 -14.93 -8.09 23.49
C ASP A 599 -16.32 -8.61 23.14
N PHE A 600 -16.94 -8.09 22.07
CA PHE A 600 -18.23 -8.56 21.60
C PHE A 600 -18.39 -8.32 20.09
N ILE A 601 -19.04 -9.25 19.40
CA ILE A 601 -19.31 -9.14 17.97
C ILE A 601 -20.66 -8.44 17.76
N THR A 602 -20.72 -7.55 16.77
CA THR A 602 -21.94 -6.86 16.33
C THR A 602 -22.02 -6.89 14.80
N PRO A 603 -23.22 -7.01 14.21
CA PRO A 603 -23.41 -6.62 12.80
C PRO A 603 -22.99 -5.15 12.61
N LYS A 604 -22.52 -4.79 11.41
CA LYS A 604 -22.21 -3.40 11.05
C LYS A 604 -23.49 -2.56 10.90
N THR A 605 -24.49 -3.17 10.26
CA THR A 605 -25.80 -2.58 9.91
C THR A 605 -26.92 -3.54 10.32
N VAL A 606 -28.04 -3.00 10.81
CA VAL A 606 -29.31 -3.72 11.04
C VAL A 606 -30.50 -2.86 10.62
N VAL A 607 -31.67 -3.46 10.45
CA VAL A 607 -32.94 -2.76 10.20
C VAL A 607 -33.73 -2.63 11.50
N GLN A 608 -34.48 -1.52 11.66
CA GLN A 608 -35.33 -1.28 12.82
C GLN A 608 -36.33 -2.43 13.05
N GLY A 609 -36.37 -2.97 14.27
CA GLY A 609 -37.22 -4.11 14.65
C GLY A 609 -36.57 -5.49 14.56
N GLU A 610 -35.45 -5.63 13.84
CA GLU A 610 -34.64 -6.86 13.84
C GLU A 610 -33.98 -7.09 15.19
N THR A 611 -33.61 -8.35 15.46
CA THR A 611 -33.01 -8.76 16.74
C THR A 611 -31.76 -9.61 16.51
N PHE A 612 -30.63 -9.28 17.15
CA PHE A 612 -29.37 -10.01 16.96
C PHE A 612 -28.78 -10.51 18.29
N PRO A 613 -28.06 -11.65 18.32
CA PRO A 613 -27.46 -12.21 19.51
C PRO A 613 -26.11 -11.54 19.80
N LEU A 614 -26.14 -10.42 20.51
CA LEU A 614 -24.95 -9.75 21.04
C LEU A 614 -24.23 -10.69 22.02
N THR A 615 -23.22 -11.40 21.51
CA THR A 615 -22.40 -12.34 22.28
C THR A 615 -21.10 -11.66 22.68
N ALA A 616 -20.90 -11.51 23.98
CA ALA A 616 -19.70 -10.95 24.56
C ALA A 616 -18.76 -12.03 25.11
N LEU A 617 -17.50 -11.97 24.70
CA LEU A 617 -16.38 -12.78 25.15
C LEU A 617 -15.71 -12.07 26.33
N VAL A 618 -15.82 -12.65 27.53
CA VAL A 618 -15.08 -12.20 28.71
C VAL A 618 -13.84 -13.07 28.86
N PHE A 619 -12.65 -12.47 28.77
CA PHE A 619 -11.37 -13.17 28.87
C PHE A 619 -10.82 -13.07 30.30
N ASN A 620 -10.42 -14.19 30.91
CA ASN A 620 -9.77 -14.21 32.21
C ASN A 620 -8.31 -14.69 32.10
N TYR A 621 -7.38 -13.75 32.24
CA TYR A 621 -5.94 -13.99 32.31
C TYR A 621 -5.36 -13.74 33.72
N VAL A 622 -6.21 -13.76 34.76
CA VAL A 622 -5.80 -13.82 36.18
C VAL A 622 -5.51 -15.27 36.56
N ASP A 623 -4.60 -15.50 37.50
CA ASP A 623 -4.13 -16.82 37.99
C ASP A 623 -5.19 -17.64 38.76
N LYS A 624 -6.43 -17.17 38.84
CA LYS A 624 -7.54 -17.77 39.61
C LYS A 624 -8.83 -17.79 38.79
N CYS A 625 -9.70 -18.76 39.04
CA CYS A 625 -11.04 -18.75 38.48
C CYS A 625 -11.88 -17.63 39.10
N LEU A 626 -12.47 -16.79 38.25
CA LEU A 626 -13.29 -15.64 38.64
C LEU A 626 -14.78 -15.92 38.37
N VAL A 627 -15.63 -15.48 39.29
CA VAL A 627 -17.08 -15.34 39.04
C VAL A 627 -17.27 -13.99 38.36
N VAL A 628 -17.51 -13.97 37.05
CA VAL A 628 -17.59 -12.72 36.28
C VAL A 628 -19.02 -12.46 35.80
N GLY A 629 -19.52 -11.27 36.05
CA GLY A 629 -20.80 -10.79 35.54
C GLY A 629 -20.58 -9.72 34.49
N ALA A 630 -21.29 -9.82 33.37
CA ALA A 630 -21.34 -8.78 32.35
C ALA A 630 -22.76 -8.22 32.23
N TRP A 631 -22.85 -6.94 31.90
CA TRP A 631 -24.09 -6.19 31.68
C TRP A 631 -23.98 -5.29 30.44
N LEU A 632 -25.06 -5.26 29.67
CA LEU A 632 -25.29 -4.29 28.61
C LEU A 632 -25.89 -3.03 29.24
N SER A 633 -25.44 -1.85 28.78
CA SER A 633 -25.95 -0.56 29.25
C SER A 633 -27.35 -0.31 28.70
N GLU A 634 -28.29 0.14 29.54
CA GLU A 634 -29.64 0.51 29.10
C GLU A 634 -29.62 1.74 28.18
N SER A 635 -30.36 1.69 27.07
CA SER A 635 -30.76 2.86 26.29
C SER A 635 -32.23 2.74 25.87
N GLN A 636 -32.84 3.85 25.44
CA GLN A 636 -34.21 3.86 24.88
C GLN A 636 -34.25 3.31 23.44
N ASP A 637 -33.09 3.27 22.79
CA ASP A 637 -32.88 2.85 21.39
C ASP A 637 -32.69 1.32 21.23
N ILE A 638 -32.65 0.58 22.34
CA ILE A 638 -32.52 -0.88 22.37
C ILE A 638 -33.56 -1.53 23.28
N LYS A 639 -33.97 -2.73 22.92
CA LYS A 639 -34.66 -3.68 23.80
C LYS A 639 -33.84 -4.97 23.86
N ALA A 640 -33.17 -5.20 24.99
CA ALA A 640 -32.31 -6.35 25.17
C ALA A 640 -32.90 -7.41 26.11
N VAL A 641 -32.80 -8.68 25.74
CA VAL A 641 -33.20 -9.82 26.56
C VAL A 641 -32.01 -10.76 26.71
N ARG A 642 -31.56 -11.00 27.95
CA ARG A 642 -30.44 -11.92 28.23
C ARG A 642 -30.88 -13.37 27.93
N THR A 643 -30.06 -14.10 27.17
CA THR A 643 -30.35 -15.48 26.77
C THR A 643 -29.99 -16.49 27.87
N ASP A 644 -28.97 -16.16 28.68
CA ASP A 644 -28.56 -16.92 29.87
C ASP A 644 -29.50 -16.73 31.07
N ARG A 645 -29.75 -17.82 31.82
CA ARG A 645 -30.49 -17.79 33.10
C ARG A 645 -29.68 -17.28 34.29
N GLU A 646 -28.34 -17.26 34.20
CA GLU A 646 -27.46 -16.86 35.29
C GLU A 646 -26.74 -15.54 34.96
N ASN A 647 -26.68 -14.64 35.94
CA ASN A 647 -26.10 -13.29 35.78
C ASN A 647 -24.56 -13.29 35.73
N THR A 648 -23.93 -14.36 36.21
CA THR A 648 -22.47 -14.52 36.32
C THR A 648 -22.04 -15.90 35.83
N ARG A 649 -20.90 -16.00 35.15
CA ARG A 649 -20.27 -17.28 34.81
C ARG A 649 -18.94 -17.46 35.55
N CYS A 650 -18.55 -18.70 35.81
CA CYS A 650 -17.23 -19.05 36.35
C CYS A 650 -16.24 -19.17 35.17
N ILE A 651 -15.17 -18.36 35.15
CA ILE A 651 -14.16 -18.35 34.08
C ILE A 651 -12.79 -18.59 34.71
N CYS A 652 -12.10 -19.66 34.31
CA CYS A 652 -10.80 -20.06 34.85
C CYS A 652 -9.61 -19.40 34.13
N PRO A 653 -8.38 -19.51 34.66
CA PRO A 653 -7.20 -18.87 34.06
C PRO A 653 -6.97 -19.32 32.63
N ASP A 654 -6.59 -18.38 31.76
CA ASP A 654 -6.37 -18.59 30.33
C ASP A 654 -7.59 -19.14 29.57
N HIS A 655 -8.80 -19.00 30.14
CA HIS A 655 -10.06 -19.33 29.47
C HIS A 655 -10.88 -18.05 29.20
N SER A 656 -11.76 -18.13 28.21
CA SER A 656 -12.82 -17.15 27.96
C SER A 656 -14.20 -17.70 28.34
N GLY A 657 -15.16 -16.80 28.56
CA GLY A 657 -16.56 -17.15 28.78
C GLY A 657 -17.48 -16.24 27.96
N THR A 658 -18.39 -16.84 27.19
CA THR A 658 -19.44 -16.09 26.47
C THR A 658 -20.54 -15.63 27.42
N ILE A 659 -21.17 -14.47 27.17
CA ILE A 659 -22.46 -14.05 27.74
C ILE A 659 -23.25 -13.40 26.60
N THR A 660 -24.51 -13.81 26.39
CA THR A 660 -25.30 -13.40 25.23
C THR A 660 -26.60 -12.69 25.62
N TRP A 661 -26.97 -11.67 24.83
CA TRP A 661 -28.27 -11.01 24.83
C TRP A 661 -28.83 -10.99 23.40
N ASN A 662 -30.11 -11.30 23.24
CA ASN A 662 -30.85 -10.96 22.02
C ASN A 662 -31.24 -9.48 22.12
N VAL A 663 -30.72 -8.65 21.21
CA VAL A 663 -30.87 -7.19 21.21
C VAL A 663 -31.70 -6.77 20.01
N THR A 664 -32.87 -6.20 20.26
CA THR A 664 -33.74 -5.57 19.24
C THR A 664 -33.41 -4.09 19.13
N ALA A 665 -33.20 -3.58 17.91
CA ALA A 665 -33.03 -2.15 17.66
C ALA A 665 -34.40 -1.45 17.54
N THR A 666 -34.65 -0.38 18.32
CA THR A 666 -35.95 0.32 18.35
C THR A 666 -35.94 1.71 17.71
N ALA A 667 -34.77 2.33 17.52
CA ALA A 667 -34.61 3.62 16.85
C ALA A 667 -33.56 3.54 15.71
N THR A 668 -33.73 4.36 14.69
CA THR A 668 -32.85 4.45 13.52
C THR A 668 -31.62 5.33 13.78
N GLY A 669 -30.60 5.25 12.91
CA GLY A 669 -29.38 6.05 13.00
C GLY A 669 -28.19 5.33 13.66
N LYS A 670 -27.39 6.04 14.46
CA LYS A 670 -26.11 5.54 15.01
C LYS A 670 -26.28 4.99 16.44
N LEU A 671 -26.57 3.70 16.54
CA LEU A 671 -26.84 2.98 17.78
C LEU A 671 -25.55 2.65 18.55
N LYS A 672 -25.44 3.09 19.80
CA LYS A 672 -24.24 2.85 20.64
C LYS A 672 -24.46 1.71 21.61
N VAL A 673 -23.77 0.59 21.38
CA VAL A 673 -23.81 -0.61 22.21
C VAL A 673 -22.62 -0.59 23.16
N LYS A 674 -22.87 -0.44 24.47
CA LYS A 674 -21.83 -0.50 25.51
C LYS A 674 -22.04 -1.69 26.44
N VAL A 675 -21.14 -2.67 26.38
CA VAL A 675 -21.10 -3.82 27.30
C VAL A 675 -19.98 -3.62 28.32
N SER A 676 -20.26 -3.95 29.56
CA SER A 676 -19.37 -3.78 30.71
C SER A 676 -19.27 -5.10 31.49
N THR A 677 -18.15 -5.34 32.18
CA THR A 677 -17.90 -6.58 32.93
C THR A 677 -17.16 -6.32 34.24
N ALA A 678 -17.42 -7.14 35.25
CA ALA A 678 -16.73 -7.11 36.53
C ALA A 678 -16.71 -8.49 37.21
N ALA A 679 -15.59 -8.81 37.87
CA ALA A 679 -15.54 -9.95 38.77
C ALA A 679 -16.39 -9.65 40.02
N THR A 680 -17.38 -10.49 40.29
CA THR A 680 -18.27 -10.38 41.43
C THR A 680 -17.61 -10.98 42.68
N ARG A 681 -17.73 -10.31 43.84
CA ARG A 681 -17.22 -10.82 45.11
C ARG A 681 -17.95 -12.10 45.54
N LEU A 682 -17.28 -13.25 45.37
CA LEU A 682 -17.53 -14.54 46.03
C LEU A 682 -18.99 -15.01 46.10
N VAL A 683 -19.50 -15.57 44.99
CA VAL A 683 -20.63 -16.49 45.02
C VAL A 683 -20.11 -17.92 45.10
N ALA A 684 -20.63 -18.73 46.03
CA ALA A 684 -20.20 -20.11 46.23
C ALA A 684 -20.61 -21.00 45.05
N GLY A 685 -19.63 -21.44 44.24
CA GLY A 685 -19.87 -22.31 43.08
C GLY A 685 -18.61 -22.70 42.29
N CYS A 686 -17.64 -21.78 42.14
CA CYS A 686 -16.37 -22.09 41.49
C CYS A 686 -15.48 -23.06 42.33
N PRO A 687 -14.78 -24.03 41.71
CA PRO A 687 -13.88 -24.93 42.41
C PRO A 687 -12.56 -24.25 42.82
N ARG A 688 -12.45 -23.89 44.11
CA ARG A 688 -11.31 -23.21 44.79
C ARG A 688 -11.06 -21.76 44.35
N GLY A 689 -11.10 -20.83 45.32
CA GLY A 689 -10.55 -19.48 45.15
C GLY A 689 -11.16 -18.42 46.07
N GLU A 690 -10.64 -18.27 47.28
CA GLU A 690 -10.79 -17.02 48.03
C GLU A 690 -9.79 -15.98 47.48
N ALA A 691 -10.22 -14.73 47.33
CA ALA A 691 -9.40 -13.67 46.75
C ALA A 691 -9.69 -12.31 47.37
N GLU A 692 -8.77 -11.83 48.22
CA GLU A 692 -8.65 -10.41 48.53
C GLU A 692 -7.73 -9.78 47.47
N LEU A 693 -8.33 -9.19 46.43
CA LEU A 693 -7.66 -8.33 45.43
C LEU A 693 -8.31 -6.94 45.43
N GLY A 694 -7.57 -5.92 44.99
CA GLY A 694 -8.04 -4.54 44.98
C GLY A 694 -9.17 -4.30 43.96
N ASP A 695 -10.20 -3.54 44.37
CA ASP A 695 -11.46 -3.24 43.65
C ASP A 695 -11.33 -2.45 42.33
N LYS A 696 -10.19 -2.53 41.63
CA LYS A 696 -9.94 -1.80 40.39
C LYS A 696 -9.36 -2.62 39.25
N ASP A 697 -8.80 -3.79 39.52
CA ASP A 697 -8.07 -4.56 38.50
C ASP A 697 -8.91 -5.63 37.80
N LEU A 698 -10.21 -5.71 38.13
CA LEU A 698 -11.16 -6.76 37.74
C LEU A 698 -12.47 -6.21 37.14
N GLU A 699 -12.41 -5.05 36.47
CA GLU A 699 -13.52 -4.45 35.73
C GLU A 699 -13.06 -3.98 34.34
N ASP A 700 -13.96 -4.02 33.36
CA ASP A 700 -13.72 -3.47 32.00
C ASP A 700 -15.02 -2.99 31.35
N SER A 701 -14.90 -2.21 30.28
CA SER A 701 -16.03 -1.72 29.48
C SER A 701 -15.58 -1.40 28.06
N LEU A 702 -16.39 -1.82 27.09
CA LEU A 702 -16.18 -1.59 25.66
C LEU A 702 -17.46 -1.04 25.02
N GLU A 703 -17.30 -0.15 24.04
CA GLU A 703 -18.38 0.53 23.34
C GLU A 703 -18.16 0.43 21.82
N LYS A 704 -19.16 -0.07 21.08
CA LYS A 704 -19.16 -0.14 19.61
C LYS A 704 -20.41 0.56 19.06
N THR A 705 -20.38 0.99 17.81
CA THR A 705 -21.51 1.68 17.15
C THR A 705 -22.01 0.86 15.96
N ILE A 706 -23.33 0.76 15.80
CA ILE A 706 -24.03 0.03 14.74
C ILE A 706 -24.88 1.04 13.93
N LYS A 707 -24.99 0.86 12.61
CA LYS A 707 -25.89 1.64 11.74
C LYS A 707 -27.28 0.98 11.74
N VAL A 708 -28.34 1.71 12.05
CA VAL A 708 -29.72 1.19 12.03
C VAL A 708 -30.51 1.88 10.91
N LYS A 709 -30.83 1.13 9.85
CA LYS A 709 -31.71 1.56 8.75
C LYS A 709 -33.18 1.47 9.15
N ALA A 710 -34.05 2.25 8.51
CA ALA A 710 -35.48 1.95 8.46
C ALA A 710 -35.74 0.84 7.42
N SER A 711 -36.97 0.32 7.35
CA SER A 711 -37.38 -0.67 6.35
C SER A 711 -38.12 0.01 5.19
N GLY A 712 -37.73 -0.33 3.96
CA GLY A 712 -38.25 0.27 2.73
C GLY A 712 -37.20 1.07 1.96
N VAL A 713 -37.59 1.58 0.80
CA VAL A 713 -36.80 2.49 -0.04
C VAL A 713 -36.96 3.92 0.49
N GLU A 714 -35.87 4.69 0.51
CA GLU A 714 -35.86 6.11 0.88
C GLU A 714 -36.35 6.99 -0.29
N GLU A 715 -37.23 7.95 0.01
CA GLU A 715 -37.91 8.82 -0.96
C GLU A 715 -37.90 10.27 -0.46
N ASP A 716 -37.67 11.21 -1.38
CA ASP A 716 -37.39 12.62 -1.08
C ASP A 716 -38.38 13.58 -1.78
N GLU A 717 -39.20 14.30 -1.00
CA GLU A 717 -39.92 15.47 -1.51
C GLU A 717 -39.19 16.78 -1.12
N THR A 718 -38.88 17.62 -2.12
CA THR A 718 -38.24 18.93 -1.92
C THR A 718 -39.05 20.05 -2.56
N LYS A 719 -39.25 21.16 -1.85
CA LYS A 719 -39.92 22.38 -2.32
C LYS A 719 -39.10 23.62 -1.95
N ALA A 720 -38.96 24.56 -2.88
CA ALA A 720 -38.08 25.74 -2.76
C ALA A 720 -38.83 27.06 -3.00
N TYR A 721 -38.52 28.08 -2.20
CA TYR A 721 -39.14 29.40 -2.24
C TYR A 721 -38.08 30.49 -2.12
N ARG A 722 -37.93 31.33 -3.17
CA ARG A 722 -37.01 32.47 -3.19
C ARG A 722 -37.77 33.75 -2.84
N ILE A 723 -37.41 34.40 -1.73
CA ILE A 723 -38.22 35.50 -1.18
C ILE A 723 -37.84 36.87 -1.80
N CYS A 724 -36.59 37.05 -2.25
CA CYS A 724 -36.12 38.23 -3.00
C CYS A 724 -35.01 37.84 -4.02
N PRO A 725 -34.82 38.59 -5.13
CA PRO A 725 -33.94 38.19 -6.23
C PRO A 725 -32.41 38.31 -5.97
N GLU A 726 -31.98 38.94 -4.88
CA GLU A 726 -30.55 39.15 -4.53
C GLU A 726 -30.04 38.24 -3.39
N GLY A 727 -30.77 37.16 -3.06
CA GLY A 727 -30.34 36.19 -2.04
C GLY A 727 -29.23 35.27 -2.55
N ASP A 728 -28.39 34.74 -1.64
CA ASP A 728 -27.45 33.66 -1.97
C ASP A 728 -28.22 32.40 -2.41
N ILE A 729 -27.59 31.64 -3.30
CA ILE A 729 -28.15 30.56 -4.10
C ILE A 729 -27.30 29.29 -4.07
N LEU A 730 -26.21 29.29 -3.29
CA LEU A 730 -25.31 28.14 -3.15
C LEU A 730 -25.05 27.72 -1.70
N SER A 731 -25.68 28.37 -0.73
CA SER A 731 -25.49 28.08 0.70
C SER A 731 -25.85 26.63 1.06
N ASN A 732 -26.83 26.00 0.38
CA ASN A 732 -27.14 24.59 0.59
C ASN A 732 -26.00 23.67 0.11
N ALA A 733 -25.49 23.88 -1.11
CA ALA A 733 -24.32 23.17 -1.64
C ALA A 733 -23.00 23.47 -0.90
N ILE A 734 -22.97 24.48 -0.01
CA ILE A 734 -21.83 24.81 0.86
C ILE A 734 -21.99 24.19 2.26
N ALA A 735 -23.21 24.08 2.78
CA ALA A 735 -23.46 23.31 3.99
C ALA A 735 -23.18 21.82 3.75
N ASN A 736 -23.61 21.32 2.59
CA ASN A 736 -23.54 19.91 2.21
C ASN A 736 -22.38 19.62 1.25
N VAL A 737 -21.24 20.34 1.33
CA VAL A 737 -20.07 20.12 0.43
C VAL A 737 -19.69 18.65 0.37
N GLU A 738 -19.66 17.96 1.52
CA GLU A 738 -19.26 16.55 1.58
C GLU A 738 -20.22 15.68 0.74
N ASP A 739 -21.54 15.85 0.85
CA ASP A 739 -22.53 15.12 0.05
C ASP A 739 -22.47 15.49 -1.44
N VAL A 740 -22.34 16.80 -1.75
CA VAL A 740 -22.17 17.32 -3.13
C VAL A 740 -20.92 16.72 -3.81
N THR A 741 -19.87 16.41 -3.04
CA THR A 741 -18.65 15.81 -3.58
C THR A 741 -18.64 14.27 -3.54
N ASN A 742 -19.33 13.64 -2.58
CA ASN A 742 -19.32 12.18 -2.35
C ASN A 742 -20.31 11.39 -3.21
N LEU A 743 -20.49 11.84 -4.46
CA LEU A 743 -21.18 11.09 -5.52
C LEU A 743 -20.54 9.69 -5.72
N PRO A 744 -21.26 8.72 -6.29
CA PRO A 744 -20.66 7.46 -6.71
C PRO A 744 -19.46 7.70 -7.62
N THR A 745 -18.36 6.98 -7.39
CA THR A 745 -17.07 7.10 -8.11
C THR A 745 -16.79 5.90 -9.01
N GLY A 746 -17.73 4.96 -9.11
CA GLY A 746 -17.49 3.60 -9.57
C GLY A 746 -16.97 3.46 -11.01
N CYS A 747 -17.25 4.42 -11.88
CA CYS A 747 -16.71 4.50 -13.24
C CYS A 747 -15.92 5.80 -13.52
N GLY A 748 -15.16 5.82 -14.60
CA GLY A 748 -14.27 6.94 -14.95
C GLY A 748 -15.00 8.26 -15.22
N GLU A 749 -16.26 8.24 -15.65
CA GLU A 749 -17.12 9.43 -15.75
C GLU A 749 -17.59 9.90 -14.38
N GLN A 750 -18.09 8.97 -13.56
CA GLN A 750 -18.53 9.20 -12.19
C GLN A 750 -17.46 9.90 -11.33
N ASN A 751 -16.24 9.36 -11.29
CA ASN A 751 -15.13 9.99 -10.57
C ASN A 751 -14.69 11.33 -11.18
N ALA A 752 -14.60 11.44 -12.50
CA ALA A 752 -14.23 12.71 -13.16
C ALA A 752 -15.22 13.82 -12.83
N ALA A 753 -16.51 13.49 -12.76
CA ALA A 753 -17.58 14.43 -12.50
C ALA A 753 -17.68 14.80 -11.00
N SER A 754 -17.46 13.86 -10.06
CA SER A 754 -17.23 14.17 -8.63
C SER A 754 -16.07 15.14 -8.42
N PHE A 755 -14.89 14.84 -9.00
CA PHE A 755 -13.72 15.71 -8.97
C PHE A 755 -14.04 17.12 -9.51
N TYR A 756 -14.79 17.19 -10.61
CA TYR A 756 -15.13 18.46 -11.24
C TYR A 756 -16.16 19.26 -10.44
N THR A 757 -17.10 18.60 -9.77
CA THR A 757 -18.02 19.23 -8.80
C THR A 757 -17.25 19.84 -7.63
N ALA A 758 -16.32 19.11 -7.00
CA ALA A 758 -15.43 19.66 -5.97
C ALA A 758 -14.63 20.88 -6.48
N LEU A 759 -14.15 20.83 -7.72
CA LEU A 759 -13.44 21.92 -8.39
C LEU A 759 -14.32 23.15 -8.65
N ARG A 760 -15.63 22.98 -8.90
CA ARG A 760 -16.59 24.08 -9.03
C ARG A 760 -16.92 24.70 -7.67
N VAL A 761 -17.16 23.90 -6.63
CA VAL A 761 -17.38 24.38 -5.24
C VAL A 761 -16.19 25.19 -4.74
N TYR A 762 -14.95 24.69 -4.90
CA TYR A 762 -13.72 25.42 -4.56
C TYR A 762 -13.67 26.80 -5.24
N LYS A 763 -13.99 26.83 -6.55
CA LYS A 763 -13.95 28.07 -7.35
C LYS A 763 -15.06 29.06 -7.00
N TYR A 764 -16.19 28.59 -6.48
CA TYR A 764 -17.22 29.47 -5.93
C TYR A 764 -16.77 30.11 -4.62
N LEU A 765 -16.39 29.29 -3.63
CA LEU A 765 -16.00 29.75 -2.29
C LEU A 765 -14.82 30.73 -2.33
N ASN A 766 -13.82 30.45 -3.18
CA ASN A 766 -12.67 31.33 -3.39
C ASN A 766 -13.06 32.67 -4.06
N ARG A 767 -14.12 32.70 -4.89
CA ARG A 767 -14.62 33.94 -5.52
C ARG A 767 -15.46 34.80 -4.58
N THR A 768 -16.25 34.17 -3.71
CA THR A 768 -17.11 34.88 -2.75
C THR A 768 -16.39 35.25 -1.46
N ASN A 769 -15.13 34.81 -1.29
CA ASN A 769 -14.28 34.98 -0.09
C ASN A 769 -14.80 34.21 1.15
N HIS A 770 -15.47 33.07 0.93
CA HIS A 770 -15.96 32.18 1.99
C HIS A 770 -15.20 30.86 2.10
N LEU A 771 -14.10 30.71 1.34
CA LEU A 771 -13.20 29.55 1.47
C LEU A 771 -12.40 29.67 2.78
N THR A 772 -12.79 28.89 3.80
CA THR A 772 -12.02 28.77 5.05
C THR A 772 -10.88 27.75 4.89
N PRO A 773 -9.80 27.82 5.69
CA PRO A 773 -8.70 26.85 5.59
C PRO A 773 -9.13 25.39 5.78
N GLU A 774 -10.10 25.12 6.66
CA GLU A 774 -10.65 23.78 6.90
C GLU A 774 -11.38 23.24 5.66
N ILE A 775 -12.22 24.06 5.02
CA ILE A 775 -12.93 23.68 3.79
C ILE A 775 -11.94 23.57 2.62
N GLU A 776 -10.91 24.42 2.59
CA GLU A 776 -9.83 24.32 1.59
C GLU A 776 -9.05 23.00 1.72
N GLU A 777 -8.69 22.58 2.94
CA GLU A 777 -8.02 21.30 3.18
C GLU A 777 -8.88 20.10 2.76
N LYS A 778 -10.17 20.08 3.14
CA LYS A 778 -11.13 19.05 2.73
C LYS A 778 -11.25 18.97 1.20
N LEU A 779 -11.47 20.10 0.52
CA LEU A 779 -11.59 20.14 -0.94
C LEU A 779 -10.29 19.76 -1.66
N ARG A 780 -9.13 20.16 -1.13
CA ARG A 780 -7.81 19.74 -1.63
C ARG A 780 -7.64 18.23 -1.52
N LYS A 781 -7.99 17.63 -0.38
CA LYS A 781 -7.97 16.17 -0.19
C LYS A 781 -8.90 15.46 -1.18
N HIS A 782 -10.12 15.94 -1.36
CA HIS A 782 -11.08 15.36 -2.31
C HIS A 782 -10.55 15.41 -3.75
N LEU A 783 -10.02 16.56 -4.16
CA LEU A 783 -9.39 16.72 -5.48
C LEU A 783 -8.18 15.79 -5.65
N SER A 784 -7.28 15.69 -4.65
CA SER A 784 -6.14 14.77 -4.71
C SER A 784 -6.54 13.28 -4.73
N THR A 785 -7.66 12.93 -4.11
CA THR A 785 -8.24 11.58 -4.12
C THR A 785 -8.86 11.28 -5.49
N GLY A 786 -9.68 12.19 -6.02
CA GLY A 786 -10.30 12.07 -7.34
C GLY A 786 -9.27 12.06 -8.48
N TYR A 787 -8.16 12.81 -8.37
CA TYR A 787 -7.05 12.75 -9.33
C TYR A 787 -6.42 11.36 -9.38
N GLN A 788 -6.02 10.80 -8.23
CA GLN A 788 -5.47 9.45 -8.15
C GLN A 788 -6.43 8.38 -8.70
N THR A 789 -7.71 8.48 -8.33
CA THR A 789 -8.76 7.55 -8.76
C THR A 789 -8.99 7.65 -10.27
N GLN A 790 -8.92 8.84 -10.86
CA GLN A 790 -9.07 9.03 -12.30
C GLN A 790 -7.94 8.38 -13.11
N LEU A 791 -6.72 8.33 -12.56
CA LEU A 791 -5.57 7.70 -13.22
C LEU A 791 -5.73 6.19 -13.38
N THR A 792 -6.58 5.52 -12.58
CA THR A 792 -6.89 4.09 -12.75
C THR A 792 -7.61 3.80 -14.07
N PHE A 793 -8.27 4.81 -14.63
CA PHE A 793 -8.96 4.79 -15.92
C PHE A 793 -8.10 5.33 -17.08
N LYS A 794 -6.82 5.68 -16.86
CA LYS A 794 -5.91 6.15 -17.91
C LYS A 794 -5.33 4.98 -18.70
N ASN A 795 -5.60 4.95 -19.99
CA ASN A 795 -5.08 3.96 -20.93
C ASN A 795 -3.62 4.25 -21.33
N LYS A 796 -2.94 3.22 -21.87
CA LYS A 796 -1.53 3.29 -22.31
C LYS A 796 -1.26 4.28 -23.45
N ASP A 797 -2.30 4.70 -24.18
CA ASP A 797 -2.24 5.69 -25.26
C ASP A 797 -2.49 7.13 -24.79
N GLY A 798 -2.74 7.33 -23.48
CA GLY A 798 -3.05 8.62 -22.88
C GLY A 798 -4.55 8.92 -22.77
N SER A 799 -5.43 8.12 -23.37
CA SER A 799 -6.89 8.29 -23.27
C SER A 799 -7.44 7.93 -21.88
N TYR A 800 -8.66 8.36 -21.58
CA TYR A 800 -9.43 7.88 -20.42
C TYR A 800 -10.63 7.06 -20.87
N SER A 801 -10.82 5.91 -20.24
CA SER A 801 -11.93 4.98 -20.47
C SER A 801 -12.95 5.00 -19.33
N LEU A 802 -14.15 4.47 -19.55
CA LEU A 802 -15.20 4.45 -18.52
C LEU A 802 -14.94 3.37 -17.45
N PHE A 803 -14.26 2.28 -17.81
CA PHE A 803 -13.82 1.22 -16.91
C PHE A 803 -12.39 0.80 -17.29
N PRO A 804 -11.53 0.41 -16.32
CA PRO A 804 -10.10 0.16 -16.60
C PRO A 804 -9.88 -0.87 -17.70
N GLY A 805 -9.02 -0.54 -18.67
CA GLY A 805 -8.72 -1.39 -19.83
C GLY A 805 -9.75 -1.35 -20.95
N GLY A 806 -10.83 -0.56 -20.85
CA GLY A 806 -11.76 -0.31 -21.94
C GLY A 806 -11.24 0.69 -22.98
N ASP A 807 -11.94 0.80 -24.11
CA ASP A 807 -11.62 1.78 -25.16
C ASP A 807 -11.65 3.22 -24.63
N GLY A 808 -10.71 4.05 -25.11
CA GLY A 808 -10.66 5.47 -24.78
C GLY A 808 -11.91 6.20 -25.27
N ASN A 809 -12.58 6.93 -24.37
CA ASN A 809 -13.77 7.73 -24.69
C ASN A 809 -13.35 9.19 -24.90
N ILE A 810 -13.71 9.79 -26.05
CA ILE A 810 -13.25 11.14 -26.41
C ILE A 810 -13.81 12.24 -25.49
N TRP A 811 -15.09 12.12 -25.11
CA TRP A 811 -15.80 13.08 -24.27
C TRP A 811 -15.27 13.06 -22.84
N LEU A 812 -15.01 11.87 -22.30
CA LEU A 812 -14.42 11.70 -20.98
C LEU A 812 -12.99 12.23 -20.97
N THR A 813 -12.19 11.87 -21.97
CA THR A 813 -10.80 12.34 -22.11
C THR A 813 -10.73 13.87 -22.15
N ALA A 814 -11.61 14.52 -22.91
CA ALA A 814 -11.72 15.98 -22.93
C ALA A 814 -12.17 16.58 -21.59
N THR A 815 -13.10 15.93 -20.90
CA THR A 815 -13.60 16.35 -19.58
C THR A 815 -12.51 16.25 -18.51
N VAL A 816 -11.69 15.19 -18.54
CA VAL A 816 -10.53 15.03 -17.65
C VAL A 816 -9.46 16.08 -17.94
N VAL A 817 -9.09 16.32 -19.21
CA VAL A 817 -8.17 17.41 -19.59
C VAL A 817 -8.68 18.77 -19.11
N LYS A 818 -9.97 19.06 -19.34
CA LYS A 818 -10.66 20.27 -18.90
C LYS A 818 -10.60 20.43 -17.38
N ALA A 819 -10.81 19.35 -16.64
CA ALA A 819 -10.79 19.32 -15.18
C ALA A 819 -9.37 19.50 -14.61
N PHE A 820 -8.41 18.70 -15.09
CA PHE A 820 -7.03 18.68 -14.60
C PHE A 820 -6.31 20.01 -14.88
N SER A 821 -6.40 20.55 -16.10
CA SER A 821 -5.81 21.86 -16.44
C SER A 821 -6.39 22.99 -15.58
N GLN A 822 -7.66 22.85 -15.21
CA GLN A 822 -8.36 23.77 -14.33
C GLN A 822 -8.07 23.57 -12.82
N ALA A 823 -7.47 22.44 -12.42
CA ALA A 823 -7.11 22.06 -11.05
C ALA A 823 -5.60 22.12 -10.75
N PHE A 824 -4.75 22.17 -11.79
CA PHE A 824 -3.27 22.26 -11.74
C PHE A 824 -2.72 23.43 -10.89
N ARG A 825 -3.54 24.47 -10.64
CA ARG A 825 -3.20 25.61 -9.76
C ARG A 825 -3.70 25.46 -8.32
N ILE A 826 -4.30 24.32 -7.99
CA ILE A 826 -4.87 24.00 -6.68
C ILE A 826 -4.13 22.79 -6.12
N ILE A 827 -4.16 21.65 -6.82
CA ILE A 827 -3.44 20.42 -6.46
C ILE A 827 -2.27 20.16 -7.42
N HIS A 828 -1.31 19.34 -6.98
CA HIS A 828 -0.27 18.84 -7.87
C HIS A 828 -0.85 17.81 -8.85
N ILE A 829 -0.62 18.04 -10.14
CA ILE A 829 -0.96 17.14 -11.26
C ILE A 829 0.27 17.06 -12.16
N ASN A 830 0.61 15.86 -12.63
CA ASN A 830 1.70 15.66 -13.57
C ASN A 830 1.31 16.21 -14.95
N GLU A 831 2.18 17.03 -15.56
CA GLU A 831 1.93 17.66 -16.87
C GLU A 831 1.63 16.64 -17.97
N LYS A 832 2.19 15.42 -17.88
CA LYS A 832 1.90 14.32 -18.81
C LYS A 832 0.43 13.89 -18.80
N ASP A 833 -0.23 13.94 -17.64
CA ASP A 833 -1.65 13.56 -17.51
C ASP A 833 -2.61 14.61 -18.12
N ILE A 834 -2.07 15.73 -18.60
CA ILE A 834 -2.76 16.74 -19.42
C ILE A 834 -2.27 16.67 -20.88
N ILE A 835 -0.97 16.42 -21.12
CA ILE A 835 -0.35 16.43 -22.46
C ILE A 835 -0.63 15.14 -23.25
N ASP A 836 -0.43 13.95 -22.68
CA ASP A 836 -0.65 12.68 -23.39
C ASP A 836 -2.11 12.57 -23.93
N PRO A 837 -3.15 12.88 -23.13
CA PRO A 837 -4.53 12.83 -23.61
C PRO A 837 -4.84 13.89 -24.67
N LEU A 838 -4.21 15.07 -24.61
CA LEU A 838 -4.36 16.10 -25.65
C LEU A 838 -3.77 15.67 -26.99
N LEU A 839 -2.62 14.99 -26.98
CA LEU A 839 -2.02 14.41 -28.18
C LEU A 839 -2.89 13.28 -28.76
N TRP A 840 -3.51 12.48 -27.90
CA TRP A 840 -4.48 11.47 -28.32
C TRP A 840 -5.74 12.08 -28.94
N LEU A 841 -6.37 13.08 -28.29
CA LEU A 841 -7.53 13.81 -28.81
C LEU A 841 -7.25 14.40 -30.21
N LYS A 842 -6.04 14.92 -30.43
CA LYS A 842 -5.58 15.46 -31.71
C LYS A 842 -5.50 14.41 -32.82
N SER A 843 -5.20 13.15 -32.48
CA SER A 843 -5.14 12.06 -33.47
C SER A 843 -6.52 11.69 -34.06
N LEU A 844 -7.60 12.13 -33.41
CA LEU A 844 -8.99 11.82 -33.77
C LEU A 844 -9.69 12.96 -34.53
N GLN A 845 -8.97 14.03 -34.91
CA GLN A 845 -9.54 15.09 -35.74
C GLN A 845 -9.61 14.65 -37.21
N LEU A 846 -10.82 14.64 -37.77
CA LEU A 846 -11.08 14.26 -39.16
C LEU A 846 -10.62 15.35 -40.15
N PRO A 847 -10.36 15.01 -41.43
CA PRO A 847 -10.08 15.99 -42.48
C PRO A 847 -11.19 17.02 -42.76
N SER A 848 -12.37 16.85 -42.16
CA SER A 848 -13.48 17.83 -42.17
C SER A 848 -13.34 18.95 -41.12
N GLY A 849 -12.47 18.74 -40.13
CA GLY A 849 -12.27 19.56 -38.93
C GLY A 849 -12.98 19.02 -37.68
N CYS A 850 -14.07 18.24 -37.84
CA CYS A 850 -14.79 17.62 -36.72
C CYS A 850 -13.96 16.51 -36.05
N PHE A 851 -14.31 16.15 -34.82
CA PHE A 851 -13.71 14.99 -34.13
C PHE A 851 -14.46 13.70 -34.44
N GLN A 852 -13.74 12.59 -34.58
CA GLN A 852 -14.33 11.26 -34.75
C GLN A 852 -14.84 10.71 -33.41
N ARG A 853 -16.05 10.12 -33.42
CA ARG A 853 -16.59 9.35 -32.29
C ARG A 853 -15.68 8.14 -31.97
N GLN A 854 -15.18 8.03 -30.74
CA GLN A 854 -14.41 6.89 -30.24
C GLN A 854 -14.76 6.58 -28.77
N GLY A 855 -14.83 5.28 -28.47
CA GLY A 855 -15.36 4.72 -27.21
C GLY A 855 -16.85 4.41 -27.30
N HIS A 856 -17.40 3.77 -26.28
CA HIS A 856 -18.85 3.72 -26.08
C HIS A 856 -19.33 4.93 -25.28
N TYR A 857 -20.55 5.37 -25.60
CA TYR A 857 -21.21 6.54 -25.03
C TYR A 857 -22.55 6.06 -24.53
N TYR A 858 -22.73 6.06 -23.21
CA TYR A 858 -23.99 5.70 -22.57
C TYR A 858 -24.78 6.95 -22.16
N ASN A 859 -24.10 8.10 -22.05
CA ASN A 859 -24.73 9.38 -21.73
C ASN A 859 -25.62 9.87 -22.88
N CYS A 860 -26.86 10.29 -22.58
CA CYS A 860 -27.82 10.90 -23.51
C CYS A 860 -27.31 12.21 -24.18
N PHE A 861 -26.10 12.66 -23.82
CA PHE A 861 -25.29 13.59 -24.61
C PHE A 861 -25.09 13.15 -26.08
N VAL A 862 -25.31 11.88 -26.43
CA VAL A 862 -25.18 11.36 -27.80
C VAL A 862 -26.37 10.43 -28.14
N GLU A 863 -27.58 10.99 -28.26
CA GLU A 863 -28.70 10.29 -28.89
C GLU A 863 -28.41 9.93 -30.37
N ASP A 864 -28.98 8.83 -30.85
CA ASP A 864 -28.78 8.22 -32.17
C ASP A 864 -29.45 9.07 -33.28
N ASN A 865 -28.79 10.17 -33.67
CA ASN A 865 -29.40 11.32 -34.36
C ASN A 865 -28.46 11.94 -35.41
N LYS A 866 -29.04 12.52 -36.48
CA LYS A 866 -28.33 12.99 -37.69
C LYS A 866 -27.21 14.04 -37.46
N HIS A 867 -27.07 14.59 -36.25
CA HIS A 867 -26.18 15.72 -35.93
C HIS A 867 -25.18 15.44 -34.77
N GLU A 868 -25.01 14.18 -34.34
CA GLU A 868 -24.12 13.77 -33.24
C GLU A 868 -22.70 14.33 -33.30
N ASP A 869 -22.00 14.17 -34.43
CA ASP A 869 -20.61 14.64 -34.62
C ASP A 869 -20.47 16.15 -34.35
N ILE A 870 -21.56 16.92 -34.53
CA ILE A 870 -21.62 18.36 -34.28
C ILE A 870 -21.79 18.67 -32.79
N ARG A 871 -22.68 17.99 -32.06
CA ARG A 871 -22.79 18.14 -30.58
C ARG A 871 -21.49 17.70 -29.90
N LEU A 872 -20.91 16.58 -30.34
CA LEU A 872 -19.64 16.07 -29.83
C LEU A 872 -18.49 17.05 -30.11
N THR A 873 -18.34 17.52 -31.35
CA THR A 873 -17.31 18.51 -31.71
C THR A 873 -17.53 19.84 -30.96
N ALA A 874 -18.77 20.30 -30.77
CA ALA A 874 -19.06 21.52 -30.01
C ALA A 874 -18.66 21.39 -28.52
N TYR A 875 -18.90 20.23 -27.89
CA TYR A 875 -18.41 19.96 -26.55
C TYR A 875 -16.89 19.89 -26.50
N MET A 876 -16.25 19.22 -27.46
CA MET A 876 -14.79 19.13 -27.57
C MET A 876 -14.13 20.52 -27.60
N VAL A 877 -14.59 21.41 -28.50
CA VAL A 877 -14.07 22.78 -28.60
C VAL A 877 -14.34 23.54 -27.28
N THR A 878 -15.55 23.44 -26.72
CA THR A 878 -15.93 24.07 -25.44
C THR A 878 -15.02 23.63 -24.28
N ALA A 879 -14.77 22.33 -24.14
CA ALA A 879 -13.93 21.75 -23.10
C ALA A 879 -12.47 22.20 -23.23
N LEU A 880 -11.93 22.23 -24.46
CA LEU A 880 -10.56 22.66 -24.74
C LEU A 880 -10.38 24.19 -24.52
N MET A 881 -11.35 25.02 -24.93
CA MET A 881 -11.33 26.47 -24.63
C MET A 881 -11.41 26.75 -23.12
N GLU A 882 -12.22 25.99 -22.38
CA GLU A 882 -12.30 26.09 -20.92
C GLU A 882 -11.06 25.55 -20.19
N SER A 883 -10.30 24.61 -20.77
CA SER A 883 -9.08 24.06 -20.16
C SER A 883 -7.95 25.10 -20.12
N LYS A 884 -7.83 25.91 -21.19
CA LYS A 884 -6.71 26.81 -21.47
C LYS A 884 -5.33 26.11 -21.49
N ALA A 885 -5.31 24.81 -21.76
CA ALA A 885 -4.13 23.97 -21.60
C ALA A 885 -3.03 24.26 -22.64
N VAL A 886 -3.38 24.44 -23.92
CA VAL A 886 -2.41 24.59 -25.03
C VAL A 886 -2.94 25.56 -26.09
N ASP A 887 -2.05 26.33 -26.72
CA ASP A 887 -2.33 27.27 -27.81
C ASP A 887 -2.54 26.56 -29.18
N GLU A 888 -3.30 25.46 -29.19
CA GLU A 888 -3.63 24.61 -30.36
C GLU A 888 -4.70 25.27 -31.27
N LYS A 889 -4.53 26.55 -31.61
CA LYS A 889 -5.50 27.33 -32.40
C LYS A 889 -5.91 26.64 -33.70
N GLY A 890 -4.96 26.05 -34.43
CA GLY A 890 -5.25 25.36 -35.69
C GLY A 890 -6.24 24.19 -35.55
N MET A 891 -6.19 23.43 -34.45
CA MET A 891 -7.15 22.36 -34.18
C MET A 891 -8.55 22.95 -33.96
N LEU A 892 -8.67 23.94 -33.07
CA LEU A 892 -9.94 24.55 -32.71
C LEU A 892 -10.56 25.33 -33.88
N GLU A 893 -9.74 26.00 -34.69
CA GLU A 893 -10.17 26.69 -35.90
C GLU A 893 -10.83 25.74 -36.91
N GLU A 894 -10.25 24.57 -37.19
CA GLU A 894 -10.87 23.60 -38.10
C GLU A 894 -12.13 22.95 -37.49
N ALA A 895 -12.13 22.67 -36.19
CA ALA A 895 -13.31 22.16 -35.49
C ALA A 895 -14.50 23.14 -35.52
N VAL A 896 -14.26 24.44 -35.27
CA VAL A 896 -15.29 25.48 -35.39
C VAL A 896 -15.71 25.70 -36.85
N LYS A 897 -14.79 25.61 -37.83
CA LYS A 897 -15.12 25.60 -39.26
C LYS A 897 -15.96 24.38 -39.67
N CYS A 898 -15.89 23.26 -38.94
CA CYS A 898 -16.77 22.12 -39.15
C CYS A 898 -18.16 22.40 -38.59
N VAL A 899 -18.26 22.75 -37.30
CA VAL A 899 -19.53 23.04 -36.61
C VAL A 899 -20.32 24.19 -37.28
N LYS A 900 -19.65 25.27 -37.71
CA LYS A 900 -20.29 26.45 -38.33
C LYS A 900 -20.90 26.19 -39.72
N LYS A 901 -20.69 25.02 -40.33
CA LYS A 901 -21.38 24.62 -41.58
C LYS A 901 -22.78 24.09 -41.28
N GLU A 902 -22.88 23.20 -40.30
CA GLU A 902 -24.09 22.44 -39.97
C GLU A 902 -24.97 23.12 -38.90
N VAL A 903 -24.49 24.21 -38.28
CA VAL A 903 -25.16 24.94 -37.18
C VAL A 903 -26.62 25.30 -37.45
N ASN A 904 -27.00 25.55 -38.72
CA ASN A 904 -28.36 25.91 -39.11
C ASN A 904 -29.27 24.69 -39.40
N GLU A 905 -28.75 23.46 -39.38
CA GLU A 905 -29.53 22.22 -39.50
C GLU A 905 -29.84 21.55 -38.14
N VAL A 906 -29.39 22.13 -37.02
CA VAL A 906 -29.59 21.57 -35.68
C VAL A 906 -30.98 21.94 -35.15
N GLU A 907 -31.87 20.95 -35.04
CA GLU A 907 -33.22 21.13 -34.49
C GLU A 907 -33.28 20.98 -32.94
N ASP A 908 -32.38 20.18 -32.35
CA ASP A 908 -32.32 19.89 -30.91
C ASP A 908 -31.91 21.12 -30.07
N ILE A 909 -32.71 21.38 -29.02
CA ILE A 909 -32.58 22.52 -28.10
C ILE A 909 -31.33 22.39 -27.22
N SER A 910 -30.97 21.17 -26.78
CA SER A 910 -29.82 20.98 -25.90
C SER A 910 -28.49 21.23 -26.64
N THR A 911 -28.40 20.74 -27.88
CA THR A 911 -27.29 21.02 -28.81
C THR A 911 -27.23 22.49 -29.18
N GLU A 912 -28.36 23.13 -29.47
CA GLU A 912 -28.46 24.57 -29.77
C GLU A 912 -27.94 25.44 -28.61
N ALA A 913 -28.29 25.10 -27.36
CA ALA A 913 -27.80 25.78 -26.17
C ALA A 913 -26.28 25.59 -25.96
N LEU A 914 -25.77 24.37 -26.14
CA LEU A 914 -24.32 24.10 -26.14
C LEU A 914 -23.59 24.91 -27.23
N LEU A 915 -24.15 24.98 -28.43
CA LEU A 915 -23.60 25.75 -29.55
C LEU A 915 -23.58 27.25 -29.24
N ALA A 916 -24.65 27.79 -28.64
CA ALA A 916 -24.68 29.18 -28.20
C ALA A 916 -23.55 29.48 -27.20
N TYR A 917 -23.26 28.55 -26.27
CA TYR A 917 -22.14 28.69 -25.34
C TYR A 917 -20.77 28.52 -26.01
N MET A 918 -20.62 27.59 -26.96
CA MET A 918 -19.39 27.40 -27.73
C MET A 918 -19.05 28.67 -28.53
N PHE A 919 -19.99 29.21 -29.29
CA PHE A 919 -19.77 30.44 -30.08
C PHE A 919 -19.58 31.68 -29.20
N THR A 920 -20.18 31.71 -27.99
CA THR A 920 -19.89 32.72 -26.96
C THR A 920 -18.42 32.67 -26.52
N LEU A 921 -17.84 31.48 -26.34
CA LEU A 921 -16.43 31.32 -25.97
C LEU A 921 -15.45 31.55 -27.15
N TRP A 922 -15.92 31.40 -28.39
CA TRP A 922 -15.17 31.67 -29.62
C TRP A 922 -15.27 33.14 -30.10
N GLU A 923 -16.04 33.99 -29.39
CA GLU A 923 -16.26 35.41 -29.70
C GLU A 923 -16.96 35.65 -31.07
N ASP A 924 -17.84 34.72 -31.49
CA ASP A 924 -18.59 34.76 -32.77
C ASP A 924 -20.01 35.31 -32.56
N GLU A 925 -20.12 36.63 -32.38
CA GLU A 925 -21.38 37.28 -31.96
C GLU A 925 -22.55 37.10 -32.95
N ASP A 926 -22.30 37.01 -34.25
CA ASP A 926 -23.36 36.80 -35.25
C ASP A 926 -24.07 35.45 -35.05
N VAL A 927 -23.30 34.38 -34.80
CA VAL A 927 -23.85 33.03 -34.58
C VAL A 927 -24.39 32.88 -33.15
N ARG A 928 -23.65 33.37 -32.14
CA ARG A 928 -24.12 33.42 -30.75
C ARG A 928 -25.51 34.04 -30.67
N LYS A 929 -25.68 35.21 -31.31
CA LYS A 929 -26.93 35.96 -31.26
C LYS A 929 -28.07 35.22 -31.97
N HIS A 930 -27.83 34.63 -33.13
CA HIS A 930 -28.84 33.85 -33.86
C HIS A 930 -29.40 32.71 -32.99
N LEU A 931 -28.52 31.93 -32.37
CA LEU A 931 -28.89 30.80 -31.52
C LEU A 931 -29.66 31.26 -30.28
N LEU A 932 -29.20 32.32 -29.60
CA LEU A 932 -29.93 32.88 -28.45
C LEU A 932 -31.31 33.46 -28.83
N GLU A 933 -31.44 34.09 -30.01
CA GLU A 933 -32.73 34.57 -30.51
C GLU A 933 -33.69 33.42 -30.88
N ASP A 934 -33.22 32.21 -31.22
CA ASP A 934 -34.07 31.04 -31.48
C ASP A 934 -34.38 30.21 -30.21
N LEU A 935 -33.42 30.06 -29.29
CA LEU A 935 -33.63 29.47 -27.96
C LEU A 935 -34.70 30.22 -27.14
N GLU A 936 -34.71 31.57 -27.21
CA GLU A 936 -35.75 32.39 -26.55
C GLU A 936 -37.14 32.14 -27.16
N LYS A 937 -37.26 31.83 -28.46
CA LYS A 937 -38.55 31.46 -29.10
C LYS A 937 -39.05 30.09 -28.63
N LYS A 938 -38.17 29.24 -28.12
CA LYS A 938 -38.45 27.90 -27.58
C LYS A 938 -38.65 27.90 -26.05
N ALA A 939 -38.51 29.05 -25.38
CA ALA A 939 -38.54 29.14 -23.93
C ALA A 939 -39.98 29.23 -23.35
N HIS A 940 -40.16 28.64 -22.17
CA HIS A 940 -41.34 28.81 -21.32
C HIS A 940 -41.09 29.95 -20.32
N HIS A 941 -41.97 30.95 -20.34
CA HIS A 941 -41.87 32.13 -19.47
C HIS A 941 -43.01 32.17 -18.44
N THR A 942 -42.67 32.57 -17.22
CA THR A 942 -43.59 32.93 -16.13
C THR A 942 -43.11 34.22 -15.45
N ASP A 943 -43.85 34.73 -14.47
CA ASP A 943 -43.44 35.93 -13.71
C ASP A 943 -42.13 35.74 -12.92
N LEU A 944 -41.73 34.49 -12.62
CA LEU A 944 -40.57 34.15 -11.78
C LEU A 944 -39.47 33.36 -12.51
N TYR A 945 -39.81 32.62 -13.56
CA TYR A 945 -38.95 31.62 -14.20
C TYR A 945 -38.94 31.76 -15.72
N THR A 946 -37.78 31.53 -16.33
CA THR A 946 -37.62 31.19 -17.76
C THR A 946 -36.95 29.83 -17.82
N TYR A 947 -37.50 28.89 -18.59
CA TYR A 947 -36.98 27.52 -18.70
C TYR A 947 -37.29 26.87 -20.05
N TRP A 948 -36.74 25.67 -20.27
CA TRP A 948 -37.00 24.80 -21.42
C TRP A 948 -37.40 23.42 -20.88
N GLY A 949 -38.18 22.64 -21.63
CA GLY A 949 -38.69 21.33 -21.18
C GLY A 949 -40.02 21.37 -20.43
N GLU A 950 -40.32 20.32 -19.67
CA GLU A 950 -41.58 20.17 -18.94
C GLU A 950 -41.58 20.90 -17.56
N GLU A 951 -42.74 20.98 -16.91
CA GLU A 951 -42.87 21.61 -15.58
C GLU A 951 -42.18 20.78 -14.48
N VAL A 952 -42.23 19.45 -14.60
CA VAL A 952 -41.26 18.53 -13.99
C VAL A 952 -40.01 18.58 -14.86
N ALA A 953 -38.86 18.90 -14.27
CA ALA A 953 -37.63 19.10 -15.04
C ALA A 953 -36.79 17.82 -14.98
N TYR A 954 -36.33 17.35 -16.14
CA TYR A 954 -35.39 16.25 -16.27
C TYR A 954 -33.95 16.79 -16.35
N SER A 955 -32.93 15.91 -16.27
CA SER A 955 -31.51 16.32 -16.29
C SER A 955 -31.15 17.15 -17.55
N ALA A 956 -31.76 16.84 -18.70
CA ALA A 956 -31.51 17.55 -19.97
C ALA A 956 -32.02 19.01 -19.95
N ASP A 957 -33.09 19.30 -19.20
CA ASP A 957 -33.66 20.65 -19.09
C ASP A 957 -32.75 21.57 -18.27
N ILE A 958 -32.15 21.01 -17.20
CA ILE A 958 -31.19 21.70 -16.33
C ILE A 958 -29.85 21.91 -17.06
N GLU A 959 -29.39 20.93 -17.86
CA GLU A 959 -28.25 21.10 -18.79
C GLU A 959 -28.50 22.26 -19.77
N THR A 960 -29.65 22.24 -20.45
CA THR A 960 -30.05 23.25 -21.45
C THR A 960 -30.10 24.65 -20.84
N ALA A 961 -30.84 24.81 -19.73
CA ALA A 961 -30.94 26.09 -19.01
C ALA A 961 -29.57 26.60 -18.53
N SER A 962 -28.70 25.70 -18.07
CA SER A 962 -27.34 26.04 -17.64
C SER A 962 -26.46 26.52 -18.80
N TYR A 963 -26.54 25.90 -19.98
CA TYR A 963 -25.82 26.38 -21.16
C TYR A 963 -26.31 27.74 -21.65
N VAL A 964 -27.64 27.99 -21.69
CA VAL A 964 -28.17 29.32 -22.05
C VAL A 964 -27.70 30.38 -21.05
N ALA A 965 -27.79 30.11 -19.74
CA ALA A 965 -27.25 31.00 -18.71
C ALA A 965 -25.74 31.25 -18.89
N LEU A 966 -24.96 30.23 -19.28
CA LEU A 966 -23.52 30.37 -19.54
C LEU A 966 -23.20 31.16 -20.81
N ALA A 967 -24.00 31.03 -21.88
CA ALA A 967 -23.88 31.81 -23.12
C ALA A 967 -24.22 33.31 -22.93
N ILE A 968 -25.15 33.60 -22.03
CA ILE A 968 -25.46 34.97 -21.61
C ILE A 968 -24.33 35.51 -20.71
N LEU A 969 -24.04 34.83 -19.59
CA LEU A 969 -23.15 35.32 -18.53
C LEU A 969 -21.65 35.31 -18.87
N SER A 970 -21.26 34.79 -20.03
CA SER A 970 -19.85 34.72 -20.45
C SER A 970 -19.39 35.85 -21.38
N HIS A 971 -20.29 36.50 -22.12
CA HIS A 971 -19.97 37.66 -22.97
C HIS A 971 -20.51 38.95 -22.35
N HIS A 972 -19.71 39.59 -21.49
CA HIS A 972 -19.90 40.98 -20.98
C HIS A 972 -21.37 41.48 -20.89
N PRO A 973 -22.26 40.77 -20.18
CA PRO A 973 -23.71 40.91 -20.36
C PRO A 973 -24.23 42.29 -19.94
N THR A 974 -25.23 42.76 -20.68
CA THR A 974 -26.00 43.96 -20.35
C THR A 974 -26.89 43.74 -19.12
N ALA A 975 -27.40 44.83 -18.52
CA ALA A 975 -28.32 44.74 -17.39
C ALA A 975 -29.61 43.95 -17.70
N LYS A 976 -30.08 43.97 -18.96
CA LYS A 976 -31.24 43.19 -19.43
C LYS A 976 -30.91 41.69 -19.51
N GLU A 977 -29.76 41.35 -20.09
CA GLU A 977 -29.23 39.97 -20.11
C GLU A 977 -29.02 39.42 -18.69
N ILE A 978 -28.63 40.25 -17.72
CA ILE A 978 -28.51 39.85 -16.31
C ILE A 978 -29.90 39.61 -15.68
N GLU A 979 -30.92 40.43 -15.98
CA GLU A 979 -32.31 40.17 -15.54
C GLU A 979 -32.85 38.84 -16.12
N GLU A 980 -32.59 38.59 -17.40
CA GLU A 980 -33.00 37.36 -18.10
C GLU A 980 -32.30 36.13 -17.51
N ALA A 981 -30.97 36.20 -17.34
CA ALA A 981 -30.21 35.16 -16.63
C ALA A 981 -30.68 34.97 -15.18
N THR A 982 -31.19 36.00 -14.50
CA THR A 982 -31.73 35.88 -13.13
C THR A 982 -32.97 34.98 -13.09
N LYS A 983 -33.84 35.02 -14.11
CA LYS A 983 -35.04 34.16 -14.19
C LYS A 983 -34.67 32.70 -14.48
N ILE A 984 -33.69 32.48 -15.36
CA ILE A 984 -33.14 31.14 -15.66
C ILE A 984 -32.47 30.54 -14.41
N ILE A 985 -31.59 31.30 -13.76
CA ILE A 985 -30.89 30.87 -12.53
C ILE A 985 -31.87 30.62 -11.38
N THR A 986 -32.92 31.44 -11.24
CA THR A 986 -33.95 31.22 -10.20
C THR A 986 -34.75 29.93 -10.44
N TRP A 987 -34.95 29.53 -11.70
CA TRP A 987 -35.53 28.23 -12.02
C TRP A 987 -34.58 27.08 -11.71
N ILE A 988 -33.30 27.16 -12.14
CA ILE A 988 -32.28 26.14 -11.83
C ILE A 988 -32.22 25.90 -10.31
N VAL A 989 -32.06 26.94 -9.51
CA VAL A 989 -31.98 26.84 -8.03
C VAL A 989 -33.27 26.28 -7.39
N SER A 990 -34.42 26.36 -8.07
CA SER A 990 -35.67 25.74 -7.59
C SER A 990 -35.72 24.22 -7.79
N LYS A 991 -34.81 23.65 -8.58
CA LYS A 991 -34.70 22.21 -8.89
C LYS A 991 -33.56 21.50 -8.13
N GLN A 992 -32.85 22.21 -7.25
CA GLN A 992 -31.78 21.65 -6.42
C GLN A 992 -32.35 20.72 -5.33
N ASN A 993 -31.72 19.57 -5.09
CA ASN A 993 -32.13 18.58 -4.10
C ASN A 993 -31.67 18.96 -2.66
N ALA A 994 -32.04 18.14 -1.67
CA ALA A 994 -31.68 18.35 -0.25
C ALA A 994 -30.16 18.46 -0.04
N HIS A 995 -29.41 17.57 -0.65
CA HIS A 995 -27.95 17.50 -0.56
C HIS A 995 -27.22 18.59 -1.37
N GLY A 996 -27.93 19.48 -2.08
CA GLY A 996 -27.33 20.55 -2.88
C GLY A 996 -26.91 20.14 -4.31
N GLY A 997 -27.22 18.91 -4.72
CA GLY A 997 -27.05 18.42 -6.09
C GLY A 997 -28.33 18.56 -6.94
N TYR A 998 -28.34 17.90 -8.10
CA TYR A 998 -29.46 17.84 -9.06
C TYR A 998 -29.78 16.37 -9.39
N TYR A 999 -30.27 16.03 -10.59
CA TYR A 999 -30.70 14.66 -10.91
C TYR A 999 -29.57 13.74 -11.37
N SER A 1000 -28.56 14.28 -12.07
CA SER A 1000 -27.38 13.54 -12.48
C SER A 1000 -26.11 14.24 -11.99
N THR A 1001 -24.94 13.79 -12.45
CA THR A 1001 -23.70 14.56 -12.23
C THR A 1001 -23.47 15.60 -13.32
N ALA A 1002 -23.99 15.40 -14.53
CA ALA A 1002 -23.76 16.31 -15.66
C ALA A 1002 -24.52 17.64 -15.49
N ASP A 1003 -25.79 17.56 -15.08
CA ASP A 1003 -26.61 18.74 -14.76
C ASP A 1003 -26.08 19.46 -13.50
N THR A 1004 -25.71 18.73 -12.45
CA THR A 1004 -25.06 19.27 -11.24
C THR A 1004 -23.80 20.06 -11.58
N VAL A 1005 -22.91 19.50 -12.40
CA VAL A 1005 -21.68 20.17 -12.86
C VAL A 1005 -21.98 21.49 -13.59
N LEU A 1006 -22.96 21.48 -14.50
CA LEU A 1006 -23.27 22.63 -15.34
C LEU A 1006 -24.06 23.71 -14.58
N ALA A 1007 -24.97 23.32 -13.70
CA ALA A 1007 -25.69 24.21 -12.80
C ALA A 1007 -24.70 24.92 -11.85
N LEU A 1008 -23.83 24.19 -11.16
CA LEU A 1008 -22.79 24.78 -10.31
C LEU A 1008 -21.85 25.71 -11.10
N GLN A 1009 -21.53 25.36 -12.36
CA GLN A 1009 -20.76 26.21 -13.27
C GLN A 1009 -21.50 27.51 -13.65
N ALA A 1010 -22.80 27.45 -13.93
CA ALA A 1010 -23.65 28.60 -14.25
C ALA A 1010 -23.83 29.52 -13.03
N LEU A 1011 -24.13 28.96 -11.86
CA LEU A 1011 -24.24 29.68 -10.58
C LEU A 1011 -22.92 30.40 -10.22
N THR A 1012 -21.78 29.73 -10.44
CA THR A 1012 -20.43 30.29 -10.24
C THR A 1012 -20.05 31.37 -11.25
N LYS A 1013 -20.78 31.48 -12.38
CA LYS A 1013 -20.69 32.64 -13.31
C LYS A 1013 -21.65 33.75 -12.90
N PHE A 1014 -22.88 33.43 -12.50
CA PHE A 1014 -23.91 34.40 -12.12
C PHE A 1014 -23.52 35.23 -10.90
N SER A 1015 -22.88 34.63 -9.89
CA SER A 1015 -22.45 35.32 -8.66
C SER A 1015 -21.41 36.43 -8.86
N LYS A 1016 -20.87 36.60 -10.08
CA LYS A 1016 -20.07 37.79 -10.45
C LYS A 1016 -20.94 39.04 -10.64
N PHE A 1017 -22.23 38.87 -10.94
CA PHE A 1017 -23.14 39.93 -11.37
C PHE A 1017 -24.21 40.26 -10.31
N THR A 1018 -24.54 39.32 -9.41
CA THR A 1018 -25.39 39.56 -8.24
C THR A 1018 -24.53 40.03 -7.06
N PRO A 1019 -24.61 41.31 -6.62
CA PRO A 1019 -23.94 41.75 -5.41
C PRO A 1019 -24.68 41.21 -4.18
N ILE A 1020 -23.93 40.61 -3.24
CA ILE A 1020 -24.48 40.18 -1.95
C ILE A 1020 -24.89 41.44 -1.16
N VAL A 1021 -26.20 41.66 -1.02
CA VAL A 1021 -26.74 42.86 -0.36
C VAL A 1021 -26.52 42.78 1.15
N ASP A 1022 -25.61 43.58 1.69
CA ASP A 1022 -25.32 43.65 3.12
C ASP A 1022 -26.49 44.26 3.91
N GLY A 1023 -26.90 43.56 4.98
CA GLY A 1023 -28.05 43.89 5.82
C GLY A 1023 -28.59 42.63 6.50
N ASP A 1024 -29.35 42.81 7.58
CA ASP A 1024 -29.91 41.70 8.34
C ASP A 1024 -31.31 41.34 7.81
N VAL A 1025 -31.67 40.05 7.86
CA VAL A 1025 -33.06 39.59 7.72
C VAL A 1025 -33.45 38.68 8.88
N SER A 1026 -34.71 38.82 9.32
CA SER A 1026 -35.35 37.82 10.16
C SER A 1026 -36.37 37.03 9.34
N VAL A 1027 -36.36 35.70 9.45
CA VAL A 1027 -37.33 34.81 8.80
C VAL A 1027 -38.11 34.11 9.89
N THR A 1028 -39.44 34.20 9.85
CA THR A 1028 -40.32 33.53 10.81
C THR A 1028 -41.16 32.48 10.08
N VAL A 1029 -41.09 31.24 10.56
CA VAL A 1029 -41.94 30.13 10.10
C VAL A 1029 -42.98 29.86 11.18
N ARG A 1030 -44.24 29.76 10.80
CA ARG A 1030 -45.38 29.47 11.69
C ARG A 1030 -46.26 28.38 11.11
N SER A 1031 -46.72 27.48 11.98
CA SER A 1031 -47.80 26.54 11.66
C SER A 1031 -49.18 27.12 12.03
N LEU A 1032 -50.24 26.37 11.78
CA LEU A 1032 -51.57 26.58 12.39
C LEU A 1032 -51.68 26.06 13.84
N SER A 1033 -50.63 25.44 14.37
CA SER A 1033 -50.60 24.55 15.54
C SER A 1033 -49.58 25.02 16.61
N ASP A 1034 -49.62 26.31 16.96
CA ASP A 1034 -48.76 27.00 17.95
C ASP A 1034 -47.23 26.96 17.70
N PHE A 1035 -46.71 26.14 16.77
CA PHE A 1035 -45.29 26.13 16.42
C PHE A 1035 -44.90 27.42 15.69
N GLN A 1036 -43.90 28.11 16.25
CA GLN A 1036 -43.22 29.25 15.64
C GLN A 1036 -41.70 29.11 15.79
N LYS A 1037 -40.98 29.16 14.67
CA LYS A 1037 -39.52 29.26 14.63
C LYS A 1037 -39.14 30.62 14.02
N GLN A 1038 -38.08 31.24 14.55
CA GLN A 1038 -37.46 32.42 13.94
C GLN A 1038 -35.98 32.13 13.67
N PHE A 1039 -35.53 32.58 12.51
CA PHE A 1039 -34.17 32.55 12.02
C PHE A 1039 -33.67 33.99 11.84
N ILE A 1040 -32.38 34.21 11.99
CA ILE A 1040 -31.74 35.53 11.81
C ILE A 1040 -30.55 35.32 10.88
N VAL A 1041 -30.61 35.96 9.72
CA VAL A 1041 -29.55 35.96 8.70
C VAL A 1041 -28.91 37.34 8.73
N ASP A 1042 -27.86 37.45 9.53
CA ASP A 1042 -26.99 38.62 9.60
C ASP A 1042 -25.77 38.44 8.67
N LYS A 1043 -24.73 39.26 8.85
CA LYS A 1043 -23.50 39.20 8.06
C LYS A 1043 -22.64 37.96 8.31
N ASP A 1044 -22.58 37.48 9.56
CA ASP A 1044 -21.68 36.41 9.96
C ASP A 1044 -22.32 35.02 9.74
N HIS A 1045 -23.65 34.93 9.83
CA HIS A 1045 -24.43 33.71 9.61
C HIS A 1045 -24.97 33.57 8.16
N LYS A 1046 -24.46 34.36 7.21
CA LYS A 1046 -25.05 34.50 5.87
C LYS A 1046 -24.89 33.29 4.94
N VAL A 1047 -23.81 32.54 5.12
CA VAL A 1047 -23.50 31.31 4.36
C VAL A 1047 -23.82 30.05 5.17
N LEU A 1048 -24.24 30.22 6.44
CA LEU A 1048 -24.66 29.12 7.30
C LEU A 1048 -26.09 28.71 6.95
N LEU A 1049 -26.28 27.48 6.50
CA LEU A 1049 -27.61 26.87 6.40
C LEU A 1049 -28.23 26.80 7.80
N GLN A 1050 -29.45 27.36 7.95
CA GLN A 1050 -30.19 27.35 9.21
C GLN A 1050 -31.46 26.51 9.07
N GLU A 1051 -31.52 25.41 9.82
CA GLU A 1051 -32.60 24.42 9.75
C GLU A 1051 -33.49 24.40 10.99
N ALA A 1052 -34.69 23.83 10.84
CA ALA A 1052 -35.53 23.39 11.95
C ALA A 1052 -36.53 22.32 11.48
N SER A 1053 -36.62 21.22 12.22
CA SER A 1053 -37.63 20.19 12.00
C SER A 1053 -39.04 20.77 12.15
N LEU A 1054 -39.92 20.45 11.20
CA LEU A 1054 -41.33 20.83 11.22
C LEU A 1054 -42.15 19.70 11.90
N PRO A 1055 -43.01 19.99 12.89
CA PRO A 1055 -43.59 18.95 13.75
C PRO A 1055 -44.78 18.18 13.16
N ASP A 1056 -45.59 18.83 12.32
CA ASP A 1056 -46.82 18.26 11.74
C ASP A 1056 -46.60 17.87 10.28
N ILE A 1057 -46.85 16.59 9.96
CA ILE A 1057 -46.78 16.02 8.62
C ILE A 1057 -48.05 15.20 8.36
N PRO A 1058 -48.91 15.58 7.39
CA PRO A 1058 -48.91 16.85 6.66
C PRO A 1058 -49.28 18.04 7.56
N GLY A 1059 -48.72 19.22 7.27
CA GLY A 1059 -49.03 20.46 7.99
C GLY A 1059 -48.92 21.69 7.08
N GLU A 1060 -49.71 22.73 7.37
CA GLU A 1060 -49.62 24.02 6.67
C GLU A 1060 -48.69 24.97 7.43
N TYR A 1061 -47.72 25.55 6.72
CA TYR A 1061 -46.72 26.46 7.27
C TYR A 1061 -46.68 27.77 6.48
N VAL A 1062 -46.66 28.89 7.21
CA VAL A 1062 -46.55 30.25 6.67
C VAL A 1062 -45.14 30.78 6.98
N VAL A 1063 -44.42 31.18 5.93
CA VAL A 1063 -43.10 31.80 6.02
C VAL A 1063 -43.23 33.31 5.79
N THR A 1064 -42.68 34.11 6.71
CA THR A 1064 -42.63 35.58 6.58
C THR A 1064 -41.21 36.08 6.87
N ALA A 1065 -40.59 36.76 5.90
CA ALA A 1065 -39.31 37.44 6.10
C ALA A 1065 -39.50 38.96 6.31
N ALA A 1066 -38.63 39.56 7.12
CA ALA A 1066 -38.58 41.01 7.35
C ALA A 1066 -37.13 41.45 7.63
N GLY A 1067 -36.64 42.41 6.86
CA GLY A 1067 -35.29 42.97 6.96
C GLY A 1067 -34.84 43.69 5.69
N ALA A 1068 -33.52 43.82 5.50
CA ALA A 1068 -32.90 44.57 4.40
C ALA A 1068 -32.06 43.71 3.43
N SER A 1069 -31.92 42.42 3.70
CA SER A 1069 -31.24 41.46 2.82
C SER A 1069 -32.19 40.36 2.34
N CYS A 1070 -31.67 39.44 1.54
CA CYS A 1070 -32.46 38.48 0.76
C CYS A 1070 -32.14 37.05 1.18
N VAL A 1071 -33.17 36.19 1.19
CA VAL A 1071 -33.07 34.79 1.63
C VAL A 1071 -33.73 33.83 0.64
N TYR A 1072 -33.13 32.65 0.57
CA TYR A 1072 -33.69 31.44 -0.02
C TYR A 1072 -34.20 30.55 1.11
N VAL A 1073 -35.37 29.93 0.93
CA VAL A 1073 -35.98 29.03 1.92
C VAL A 1073 -36.39 27.75 1.22
N GLN A 1074 -35.95 26.62 1.76
CA GLN A 1074 -36.21 25.29 1.21
C GLN A 1074 -36.85 24.40 2.29
N THR A 1075 -37.70 23.47 1.86
CA THR A 1075 -38.36 22.50 2.74
C THR A 1075 -38.20 21.11 2.15
N HIS A 1076 -37.74 20.17 2.98
CA HIS A 1076 -37.46 18.78 2.62
C HIS A 1076 -38.32 17.84 3.46
N LEU A 1077 -38.74 16.74 2.84
CA LEU A 1077 -39.49 15.66 3.46
C LEU A 1077 -38.87 14.34 3.00
N HIS A 1078 -38.02 13.79 3.85
CA HIS A 1078 -37.45 12.45 3.71
C HIS A 1078 -38.43 11.44 4.33
N TYR A 1079 -38.75 10.37 3.61
CA TYR A 1079 -39.61 9.29 4.10
C TYR A 1079 -39.16 7.94 3.54
N HIS A 1080 -39.70 6.84 4.05
CA HIS A 1080 -39.45 5.51 3.50
C HIS A 1080 -40.77 4.87 3.07
N VAL A 1081 -40.76 4.22 1.90
CA VAL A 1081 -41.88 3.48 1.33
C VAL A 1081 -41.53 2.00 1.19
N ARG A 1082 -42.52 1.11 1.29
CA ARG A 1082 -42.31 -0.29 0.88
C ARG A 1082 -42.07 -0.33 -0.64
N ALA A 1083 -41.22 -1.24 -1.11
CA ALA A 1083 -40.91 -1.32 -2.53
C ALA A 1083 -42.16 -1.65 -3.36
N VAL A 1084 -42.69 -0.66 -4.08
CA VAL A 1084 -43.78 -0.87 -5.04
C VAL A 1084 -43.15 -1.27 -6.38
N LYS A 1085 -43.48 -2.45 -6.89
CA LYS A 1085 -43.00 -2.95 -8.19
C LYS A 1085 -43.36 -2.00 -9.33
N ASN A 1086 -42.41 -1.15 -9.72
CA ASN A 1086 -42.50 -0.18 -10.81
C ASN A 1086 -41.91 -0.74 -12.11
N GLU A 1087 -42.53 -1.79 -12.67
CA GLU A 1087 -42.01 -2.51 -13.86
C GLU A 1087 -42.26 -1.76 -15.19
N LYS A 1088 -42.04 -0.44 -15.24
CA LYS A 1088 -42.22 0.37 -16.46
C LYS A 1088 -41.05 0.23 -17.42
N HIS A 1089 -39.85 0.57 -16.96
CA HIS A 1089 -38.65 0.70 -17.79
C HIS A 1089 -37.66 -0.45 -17.61
N PHE A 1090 -37.75 -1.14 -16.45
CA PHE A 1090 -37.03 -2.37 -16.16
C PHE A 1090 -38.03 -3.39 -15.62
N ALA A 1091 -37.90 -4.66 -16.02
CA ALA A 1091 -38.56 -5.76 -15.34
C ALA A 1091 -37.51 -6.48 -14.47
N LEU A 1092 -37.77 -6.51 -13.17
CA LEU A 1092 -36.84 -6.99 -12.14
C LEU A 1092 -37.51 -8.04 -11.25
N SER A 1093 -36.83 -9.17 -11.07
CA SER A 1093 -37.22 -10.24 -10.14
C SER A 1093 -35.99 -10.80 -9.45
N VAL A 1094 -36.11 -11.06 -8.14
CA VAL A 1094 -35.03 -11.59 -7.33
C VAL A 1094 -35.51 -12.88 -6.66
N SER A 1095 -34.62 -13.86 -6.59
CA SER A 1095 -34.88 -15.16 -5.96
C SER A 1095 -33.61 -15.68 -5.27
N THR A 1096 -33.75 -16.71 -4.46
CA THR A 1096 -32.62 -17.38 -3.79
C THR A 1096 -32.43 -18.79 -4.32
N ARG A 1097 -31.18 -19.27 -4.37
CA ARG A 1097 -30.87 -20.68 -4.66
C ARG A 1097 -30.12 -21.30 -3.46
N PRO A 1098 -30.64 -22.38 -2.85
CA PRO A 1098 -31.95 -23.00 -3.11
C PRO A 1098 -33.11 -22.11 -2.65
N ALA A 1099 -34.25 -22.17 -3.35
CA ALA A 1099 -35.47 -21.40 -3.03
C ALA A 1099 -36.27 -21.96 -1.83
N VAL A 1100 -35.70 -22.91 -1.08
CA VAL A 1100 -36.27 -23.52 0.12
C VAL A 1100 -35.18 -23.72 1.15
N CYS A 1101 -35.51 -23.60 2.43
CA CYS A 1101 -34.55 -23.79 3.51
C CYS A 1101 -33.89 -25.17 3.45
N THR A 1102 -32.56 -25.18 3.41
CA THR A 1102 -31.71 -26.37 3.52
C THR A 1102 -30.64 -26.11 4.57
N TYR A 1103 -29.98 -27.16 5.07
CA TYR A 1103 -28.94 -27.01 6.09
C TYR A 1103 -27.79 -26.07 5.66
N GLN A 1104 -27.42 -26.06 4.38
CA GLN A 1104 -26.42 -25.12 3.85
C GLN A 1104 -26.98 -23.70 3.73
N ALA A 1105 -28.23 -23.58 3.24
CA ALA A 1105 -28.91 -22.30 3.02
C ALA A 1105 -29.29 -21.53 4.30
N GLN A 1106 -29.10 -22.12 5.49
CA GLN A 1106 -29.14 -21.39 6.75
C GLN A 1106 -27.98 -20.38 6.83
N THR A 1107 -26.76 -20.85 6.53
CA THR A 1107 -25.53 -20.05 6.64
C THR A 1107 -25.05 -19.43 5.33
N SER A 1108 -25.39 -19.99 4.17
CA SER A 1108 -24.98 -19.44 2.86
C SER A 1108 -25.84 -19.93 1.69
N PHE A 1109 -26.25 -19.00 0.83
CA PHE A 1109 -27.06 -19.25 -0.36
C PHE A 1109 -26.73 -18.26 -1.48
N GLU A 1110 -27.15 -18.54 -2.71
CA GLU A 1110 -27.03 -17.58 -3.81
C GLU A 1110 -28.23 -16.63 -3.84
N VAL A 1111 -27.96 -15.33 -4.00
CA VAL A 1111 -28.94 -14.34 -4.45
C VAL A 1111 -28.89 -14.32 -5.98
N VAL A 1112 -30.06 -14.37 -6.61
CA VAL A 1112 -30.22 -14.43 -8.06
C VAL A 1112 -31.10 -13.29 -8.51
N VAL A 1113 -30.54 -12.41 -9.34
CA VAL A 1113 -31.20 -11.24 -9.91
C VAL A 1113 -31.46 -11.51 -11.39
N ASP A 1114 -32.73 -11.65 -11.75
CA ASP A 1114 -33.22 -11.74 -13.12
C ASP A 1114 -33.77 -10.37 -13.54
N VAL A 1115 -33.14 -9.74 -14.54
CA VAL A 1115 -33.44 -8.36 -14.94
C VAL A 1115 -33.38 -8.17 -16.46
N ARG A 1116 -34.24 -7.31 -17.00
CA ARG A 1116 -34.25 -6.90 -18.42
C ARG A 1116 -34.84 -5.51 -18.60
N TYR A 1117 -34.45 -4.83 -19.67
CA TYR A 1117 -35.00 -3.54 -20.05
C TYR A 1117 -36.38 -3.70 -20.72
N THR A 1118 -37.29 -2.78 -20.42
CA THR A 1118 -38.68 -2.76 -20.96
C THR A 1118 -39.10 -1.39 -21.48
N GLY A 1119 -38.19 -0.41 -21.52
CA GLY A 1119 -38.43 0.90 -22.12
C GLY A 1119 -38.53 0.88 -23.64
N SER A 1120 -38.67 2.06 -24.24
CA SER A 1120 -38.91 2.26 -25.68
C SER A 1120 -37.67 2.10 -26.57
N LYS A 1121 -36.46 2.28 -26.01
CA LYS A 1121 -35.16 2.11 -26.68
C LYS A 1121 -34.86 0.62 -26.92
N ALA A 1122 -33.86 0.31 -27.76
CA ALA A 1122 -33.43 -1.07 -28.01
C ALA A 1122 -32.74 -1.74 -26.79
N SER A 1123 -32.00 -0.92 -26.03
CA SER A 1123 -31.41 -1.19 -24.73
C SER A 1123 -31.50 0.06 -23.84
N SER A 1124 -31.22 -0.08 -22.55
CA SER A 1124 -30.92 1.04 -21.65
C SER A 1124 -29.57 1.66 -22.00
N ASN A 1125 -29.25 2.77 -21.33
CA ASN A 1125 -27.88 3.24 -21.18
C ASN A 1125 -27.12 2.34 -20.16
N MET A 1126 -26.04 2.86 -19.56
CA MET A 1126 -25.33 2.21 -18.45
C MET A 1126 -26.30 1.97 -17.29
N ALA A 1127 -26.58 0.70 -17.01
CA ALA A 1127 -27.49 0.29 -15.96
C ALA A 1127 -26.72 -0.10 -14.70
N ILE A 1128 -27.23 0.33 -13.54
CA ILE A 1128 -26.69 -0.02 -12.24
C ILE A 1128 -27.70 -0.90 -11.52
N ILE A 1129 -27.20 -1.95 -10.86
CA ILE A 1129 -27.99 -2.83 -9.99
C ILE A 1129 -27.38 -2.77 -8.59
N GLU A 1130 -28.15 -2.27 -7.65
CA GLU A 1130 -27.81 -2.23 -6.23
C GLU A 1130 -28.57 -3.35 -5.51
N VAL A 1131 -27.84 -4.29 -4.91
CA VAL A 1131 -28.37 -5.38 -4.10
C VAL A 1131 -27.97 -5.13 -2.66
N GLU A 1132 -28.91 -4.67 -1.82
CA GLU A 1132 -28.67 -4.57 -0.39
C GLU A 1132 -28.41 -5.96 0.20
N LEU A 1133 -27.47 -6.09 1.13
CA LEU A 1133 -27.26 -7.32 1.87
C LEU A 1133 -28.21 -7.38 3.08
N LEU A 1134 -28.76 -8.58 3.32
CA LEU A 1134 -29.51 -8.87 4.54
C LEU A 1134 -28.63 -8.64 5.77
N SER A 1135 -29.21 -8.09 6.85
CA SER A 1135 -28.49 -7.75 8.08
C SER A 1135 -27.67 -8.92 8.61
N GLY A 1136 -26.37 -8.70 8.79
CA GLY A 1136 -25.44 -9.73 9.29
C GLY A 1136 -24.93 -10.73 8.24
N TYR A 1137 -25.34 -10.63 6.97
CA TYR A 1137 -24.74 -11.35 5.84
C TYR A 1137 -23.66 -10.50 5.14
N LYS A 1138 -22.68 -11.17 4.53
CA LYS A 1138 -21.70 -10.57 3.61
C LYS A 1138 -21.64 -11.27 2.27
N ALA A 1139 -21.31 -10.55 1.21
CA ALA A 1139 -21.13 -11.12 -0.12
C ALA A 1139 -19.81 -11.91 -0.22
N ASN A 1140 -19.80 -12.97 -1.05
CA ASN A 1140 -18.61 -13.75 -1.33
C ASN A 1140 -17.87 -13.16 -2.54
N GLU A 1141 -16.74 -12.52 -2.31
CA GLU A 1141 -15.90 -11.87 -3.35
C GLU A 1141 -15.57 -12.79 -4.53
N LYS A 1142 -15.28 -14.07 -4.28
CA LYS A 1142 -14.99 -15.06 -5.34
C LYS A 1142 -16.21 -15.45 -6.18
N SER A 1143 -17.41 -15.11 -5.73
CA SER A 1143 -18.64 -15.21 -6.55
C SER A 1143 -18.91 -13.91 -7.32
N LEU A 1144 -18.66 -12.75 -6.72
CA LEU A 1144 -18.74 -11.45 -7.42
C LEU A 1144 -17.74 -11.36 -8.57
N ALA A 1145 -16.51 -11.82 -8.37
CA ALA A 1145 -15.47 -11.88 -9.41
C ALA A 1145 -15.85 -12.76 -10.62
N LYS A 1146 -16.84 -13.68 -10.49
CA LYS A 1146 -17.38 -14.44 -11.63
C LYS A 1146 -18.40 -13.65 -12.43
N LEU A 1147 -19.09 -12.67 -11.82
CA LEU A 1147 -20.02 -11.80 -12.55
C LEU A 1147 -19.28 -10.98 -13.63
N LEU A 1148 -18.02 -10.62 -13.38
CA LEU A 1148 -17.13 -9.97 -14.36
C LEU A 1148 -16.82 -10.83 -15.61
N GLN A 1149 -17.18 -12.11 -15.61
CA GLN A 1149 -17.08 -13.01 -16.78
C GLN A 1149 -18.37 -13.04 -17.60
N ILE A 1150 -19.46 -12.44 -17.10
CA ILE A 1150 -20.74 -12.35 -17.78
C ILE A 1150 -20.68 -11.15 -18.74
N LEU A 1151 -21.06 -11.37 -20.01
CA LEU A 1151 -21.16 -10.29 -20.99
C LEU A 1151 -22.07 -9.17 -20.46
N HIS A 1152 -21.69 -7.92 -20.74
CA HIS A 1152 -22.27 -6.67 -20.24
C HIS A 1152 -21.84 -6.22 -18.82
N VAL A 1153 -21.43 -7.10 -17.90
CA VAL A 1153 -20.92 -6.68 -16.58
C VAL A 1153 -19.51 -6.05 -16.71
N LYS A 1154 -19.29 -4.90 -16.07
CA LYS A 1154 -17.99 -4.16 -16.10
C LYS A 1154 -17.28 -4.05 -14.75
N LYS A 1155 -18.03 -3.86 -13.67
CA LYS A 1155 -17.51 -3.72 -12.30
C LYS A 1155 -18.52 -4.29 -11.30
N THR A 1156 -17.99 -4.83 -10.20
CA THR A 1156 -18.74 -5.19 -9.00
C THR A 1156 -18.02 -4.58 -7.81
N GLU A 1157 -18.70 -3.84 -6.94
CA GLU A 1157 -18.14 -3.32 -5.69
C GLU A 1157 -19.07 -3.58 -4.50
N ILE A 1158 -18.55 -3.40 -3.29
CA ILE A 1158 -19.32 -3.51 -2.05
C ILE A 1158 -19.16 -2.19 -1.28
N LYS A 1159 -20.26 -1.47 -1.06
CA LYS A 1159 -20.29 -0.16 -0.41
C LYS A 1159 -21.45 -0.11 0.60
N ASP A 1160 -21.18 0.26 1.85
CA ASP A 1160 -22.19 0.36 2.92
C ASP A 1160 -23.07 -0.90 3.16
N GLU A 1161 -22.51 -2.10 2.89
CA GLU A 1161 -23.21 -3.40 2.84
C GLU A 1161 -24.26 -3.54 1.72
N THR A 1162 -24.09 -2.79 0.62
CA THR A 1162 -24.77 -2.98 -0.66
C THR A 1162 -23.76 -3.49 -1.70
N VAL A 1163 -24.14 -4.49 -2.50
CA VAL A 1163 -23.38 -4.94 -3.67
C VAL A 1163 -23.85 -4.14 -4.88
N ILE A 1164 -22.95 -3.39 -5.52
CA ILE A 1164 -23.25 -2.56 -6.69
C ILE A 1164 -22.65 -3.23 -7.92
N ILE A 1165 -23.47 -3.47 -8.94
CA ILE A 1165 -23.10 -4.12 -10.20
C ILE A 1165 -23.31 -3.14 -11.35
N TYR A 1166 -22.26 -2.90 -12.14
CA TYR A 1166 -22.28 -1.98 -13.28
C TYR A 1166 -22.39 -2.76 -14.59
N LEU A 1167 -23.39 -2.42 -15.41
CA LEU A 1167 -23.61 -2.93 -16.76
C LEU A 1167 -23.36 -1.81 -17.79
N ASP A 1168 -22.75 -2.13 -18.94
CA ASP A 1168 -22.65 -1.16 -20.05
C ASP A 1168 -24.00 -0.83 -20.69
N GLU A 1169 -24.84 -1.84 -20.90
CA GLU A 1169 -26.22 -1.72 -21.37
C GLU A 1169 -27.05 -2.90 -20.85
N LEU A 1170 -28.37 -2.71 -20.74
CA LEU A 1170 -29.32 -3.79 -20.53
C LEU A 1170 -30.30 -3.89 -21.70
N LYS A 1171 -30.41 -5.09 -22.27
CA LYS A 1171 -31.28 -5.38 -23.42
C LYS A 1171 -32.66 -5.87 -22.98
N GLN A 1172 -33.54 -6.06 -23.95
CA GLN A 1172 -34.89 -6.62 -23.72
C GLN A 1172 -34.87 -8.13 -23.38
N ASP A 1173 -33.77 -8.81 -23.69
CA ASP A 1173 -33.43 -10.17 -23.25
C ASP A 1173 -33.13 -10.21 -21.74
N ASN A 1174 -33.38 -11.35 -21.09
CA ASN A 1174 -33.24 -11.50 -19.64
C ASN A 1174 -31.81 -11.85 -19.20
N LEU A 1175 -31.19 -10.94 -18.45
CA LEU A 1175 -29.89 -11.13 -17.81
C LEU A 1175 -30.10 -11.73 -16.41
N CYS A 1176 -29.52 -12.91 -16.18
CA CYS A 1176 -29.51 -13.60 -14.88
C CYS A 1176 -28.12 -13.44 -14.24
N LEU A 1177 -28.05 -12.67 -13.15
CA LEU A 1177 -26.85 -12.51 -12.32
C LEU A 1177 -27.02 -13.30 -11.03
N ALA A 1178 -25.97 -14.01 -10.59
CA ALA A 1178 -26.04 -14.84 -9.38
C ALA A 1178 -24.72 -14.78 -8.59
N PHE A 1179 -24.81 -14.47 -7.30
CA PHE A 1179 -23.65 -14.46 -6.39
C PHE A 1179 -24.03 -14.99 -5.01
N THR A 1180 -23.04 -15.46 -4.26
CA THR A 1180 -23.24 -16.13 -2.97
C THR A 1180 -23.13 -15.12 -1.83
N ILE A 1181 -24.07 -15.14 -0.89
CA ILE A 1181 -23.96 -14.44 0.39
C ILE A 1181 -23.76 -15.44 1.54
N THR A 1182 -23.11 -15.01 2.61
CA THR A 1182 -22.73 -15.84 3.76
C THR A 1182 -23.03 -15.09 5.05
N GLU A 1183 -23.67 -15.76 6.01
CA GLU A 1183 -23.94 -15.23 7.34
C GLU A 1183 -22.61 -15.02 8.10
N GLU A 1184 -22.36 -13.80 8.58
CA GLU A 1184 -21.27 -13.52 9.53
C GLU A 1184 -21.81 -13.37 10.97
N THR A 1185 -22.99 -12.76 11.13
CA THR A 1185 -23.69 -12.67 12.42
C THR A 1185 -25.15 -13.00 12.23
N HIS A 1186 -25.65 -13.99 12.98
CA HIS A 1186 -27.06 -14.39 12.94
C HIS A 1186 -28.01 -13.26 13.32
N VAL A 1187 -29.18 -13.17 12.68
CA VAL A 1187 -30.22 -12.17 12.97
C VAL A 1187 -31.62 -12.81 12.95
N ASP A 1188 -32.37 -12.63 14.04
CA ASP A 1188 -33.78 -12.98 14.20
C ASP A 1188 -34.69 -11.88 13.60
N ASN A 1189 -35.78 -12.29 12.95
CA ASN A 1189 -36.80 -11.42 12.33
C ASN A 1189 -36.26 -10.54 11.18
N LEU A 1190 -35.31 -11.08 10.40
CA LEU A 1190 -34.73 -10.45 9.19
C LEU A 1190 -35.78 -9.79 8.30
N GLN A 1191 -35.65 -8.49 8.09
CA GLN A 1191 -36.46 -7.78 7.10
C GLN A 1191 -35.96 -8.11 5.69
N SER A 1192 -36.84 -7.98 4.69
CA SER A 1192 -36.43 -8.12 3.29
C SER A 1192 -35.45 -7.02 2.91
N ALA A 1193 -34.39 -7.37 2.19
CA ALA A 1193 -33.44 -6.42 1.61
C ALA A 1193 -33.91 -5.99 0.22
N ALA A 1194 -33.68 -4.72 -0.14
CA ALA A 1194 -34.07 -4.20 -1.44
C ALA A 1194 -33.05 -4.57 -2.54
N VAL A 1195 -33.55 -4.66 -3.77
CA VAL A 1195 -32.74 -4.65 -4.99
C VAL A 1195 -33.32 -3.63 -5.94
N THR A 1196 -32.51 -2.67 -6.34
CA THR A 1196 -32.87 -1.59 -7.27
C THR A 1196 -32.07 -1.77 -8.56
N ALA A 1197 -32.75 -1.72 -9.71
CA ALA A 1197 -32.11 -1.68 -11.03
C ALA A 1197 -32.55 -0.41 -11.75
N TYR A 1198 -31.61 0.41 -12.21
CA TYR A 1198 -31.90 1.73 -12.79
C TYR A 1198 -30.92 2.12 -13.89
N ASP A 1199 -31.35 3.04 -14.77
CA ASP A 1199 -30.49 3.71 -15.74
C ASP A 1199 -29.72 4.85 -15.05
N TYR A 1200 -28.39 4.90 -15.21
CA TYR A 1200 -27.56 5.90 -14.51
C TYR A 1200 -27.79 7.35 -15.00
N TYR A 1201 -28.23 7.54 -16.24
CA TYR A 1201 -28.45 8.89 -16.81
C TYR A 1201 -29.91 9.32 -16.75
N GLU A 1202 -30.82 8.35 -16.58
CA GLU A 1202 -32.27 8.54 -16.43
C GLU A 1202 -32.76 7.79 -15.17
N PRO A 1203 -32.39 8.17 -13.92
CA PRO A 1203 -32.71 7.38 -12.70
C PRO A 1203 -34.20 7.21 -12.40
N GLU A 1204 -35.06 8.04 -13.00
CA GLU A 1204 -36.52 7.86 -13.07
C GLU A 1204 -36.93 6.56 -13.80
N HIS A 1205 -36.05 6.03 -14.65
CA HIS A 1205 -36.12 4.71 -15.24
C HIS A 1205 -35.49 3.68 -14.30
N HIS A 1206 -36.26 3.27 -13.29
CA HIS A 1206 -35.87 2.22 -12.35
C HIS A 1206 -36.95 1.14 -12.17
N ALA A 1207 -36.58 0.03 -11.54
CA ALA A 1207 -37.48 -0.91 -10.89
C ALA A 1207 -36.87 -1.40 -9.57
N VAL A 1208 -37.73 -1.71 -8.59
CA VAL A 1208 -37.32 -2.24 -7.28
C VAL A 1208 -37.99 -3.60 -7.03
N ALA A 1209 -37.24 -4.51 -6.43
CA ALA A 1209 -37.70 -5.79 -5.90
C ALA A 1209 -37.19 -5.99 -4.46
N GLU A 1210 -37.73 -6.97 -3.75
CA GLU A 1210 -37.30 -7.35 -2.40
C GLU A 1210 -36.91 -8.84 -2.39
N TYR A 1211 -35.96 -9.23 -1.54
CA TYR A 1211 -35.64 -10.63 -1.25
C TYR A 1211 -35.38 -10.86 0.24
N ASN A 1212 -35.47 -12.12 0.68
CA ASN A 1212 -35.20 -12.52 2.06
C ASN A 1212 -34.52 -13.92 2.05
N SER A 1213 -34.04 -14.37 3.21
CA SER A 1213 -33.43 -15.68 3.38
C SER A 1213 -34.41 -16.82 3.01
N PRO A 1214 -33.97 -17.90 2.33
CA PRO A 1214 -34.82 -19.06 2.05
C PRO A 1214 -35.25 -19.83 3.32
N CYS A 1215 -34.75 -19.43 4.49
CA CYS A 1215 -35.16 -19.92 5.81
C CYS A 1215 -36.03 -18.93 6.61
N HIS A 1216 -36.45 -17.80 6.02
CA HIS A 1216 -37.43 -16.89 6.63
C HIS A 1216 -38.81 -17.57 6.72
N PRO A 1217 -39.56 -17.44 7.83
CA PRO A 1217 -40.93 -17.97 7.95
C PRO A 1217 -41.94 -17.16 7.12
N GLU A 1218 -42.91 -17.84 6.48
CA GLU A 1218 -44.06 -17.20 5.81
C GLU A 1218 -45.07 -16.57 6.80
#